data_AF-R4YUP3-F1
#
_entry.id   AF-R4YUP3-F1
#
_cell.length_a   1.000
_cell.length_b   1.000
_cell.length_c   1.000
_cell.angle_alpha   90.00
_cell.angle_beta   90.00
_cell.angle_gamma   90.00
#
_symmetry.space_group_name_H-M   'P 1'
#
loop_
_entity.id
_entity.type
_entity.pdbx_description
1 polymer ?
#
loop_
_entity_poly.entity_id
_entity_poly.type
_entity_poly.pdbx_seq_one_letter_code
_entity_poly.pdbx_strand_id
1 'polypeptide(L)'
;MEMKAPQRTLAFYNRLGIWVALLFISLGLSMQSLQVNLFAQATLDKEYAHAMAQQMAQSLRVKLAETQMQQKNAARHSQTIAYLDQEDLSWKRTLKSLITGAEQILILDNLSALGLQDKLGYAVQELATNTLKGKEFPLEAVQLNGEIHFYLATPIKDYTQTIKGILLIEYGTDWLDQLRQGAAAKHGLISTRQVLKDDPSKGLQVFEIGAKSASRLTIVTESINDYWFLTFIPADTRPQLATTSIVTPWIVALLGTLITLFIITWLQKREVDYNQLMLLNYVRQLFRKGENKWPNFNIKIFHDVAKAMEHLAHSKGMIQSAEENHAPIAAREKQKIDLTQPTNKSLTSNTASRAVSKHSSAPIPQVMVEEVEHDTAVAHSIFRAYDIRGTVNDNLTPDVAEQIGLALGSELLIRGESKIVLGWDGRLSSPELAAALQKGLLSTGCNVINIGSVVTGMMYYACHELDTTNGIIVTGSHNDSSLNGFKIIINRQTLIKESLMALYHRIQRKDFRTGQGLIEEKNISHDYLDRIQSDIQLSRPLKVVFDAGNGIAGPIGLKLLKTMGLEVVPLFCNVDGNFPNHKPNPSDPKSLIALQQAVVEQGADLGIAVDGDGDSIGLVDEKGSIIMPDRILMLLAKDIISRHPGCDVIYDIKSSRRLNQVIAQCGGRPTMWKTGQSLMKAKMEELQATLGGELSGHIYFRDRWYGFDDSLYVSARLLELLSHQLDTVSEIFSEFPDDVSTDEITINTDNKSKFDIIQKLASEPSLQQGARVSTIDGIRSDFQDGWGLIRASNTSPKLTLRFAGDNNDALLRIQLLYKDALLRHAPGLNIPF
;
A
#
# COMPACT_ATOMS: atom_id res chain seq x y z
N MET A 1 24.45 85.43 -0.14
CA MET A 1 23.30 84.50 -0.25
C MET A 1 23.87 83.11 -0.53
N GLU A 2 23.86 82.20 0.44
CA GLU A 2 24.44 80.86 0.24
C GLU A 2 23.62 80.04 -0.76
N MET A 3 24.23 79.67 -1.88
CA MET A 3 23.61 78.86 -2.91
C MET A 3 23.66 77.38 -2.49
N LYS A 4 22.53 76.84 -2.02
CA LYS A 4 22.40 75.43 -1.61
C LYS A 4 22.88 74.50 -2.73
N ALA A 5 23.95 73.76 -2.48
CA ALA A 5 24.41 72.73 -3.39
C ALA A 5 23.31 71.66 -3.60
N PRO A 6 23.08 71.18 -4.83
CA PRO A 6 22.02 70.22 -5.11
C PRO A 6 22.32 68.88 -4.41
N GLN A 7 21.33 68.37 -3.66
CA GLN A 7 21.48 67.13 -2.87
C GLN A 7 21.55 65.85 -3.73
N ARG A 8 21.20 65.92 -5.02
CA ARG A 8 21.20 64.75 -5.91
C ARG A 8 22.61 64.45 -6.43
N THR A 9 22.97 63.18 -6.34
CA THR A 9 24.22 62.59 -6.86
C THR A 9 23.87 61.39 -7.73
N LEU A 10 24.77 60.93 -8.61
CA LEU A 10 24.53 59.67 -9.34
C LEU A 10 24.29 58.49 -8.38
N ALA A 11 24.97 58.48 -7.24
CA ALA A 11 24.79 57.48 -6.18
C ALA A 11 23.38 57.49 -5.56
N PHE A 12 22.67 58.61 -5.53
CA PHE A 12 21.27 58.68 -5.09
C PHE A 12 20.36 57.85 -6.02
N TYR A 13 20.50 58.03 -7.34
CA TYR A 13 19.71 57.28 -8.32
C TYR A 13 20.04 55.78 -8.32
N ASN A 14 21.31 55.41 -8.19
CA ASN A 14 21.70 53.99 -8.09
C ASN A 14 21.14 53.34 -6.81
N ARG A 15 21.18 54.04 -5.67
CA ARG A 15 20.54 53.58 -4.42
C ARG A 15 19.02 53.44 -4.58
N LEU A 16 18.36 54.39 -5.24
CA LEU A 16 16.92 54.34 -5.52
C LEU A 16 16.55 53.11 -6.38
N GLY A 17 17.34 52.82 -7.41
CA GLY A 17 17.16 51.62 -8.25
C GLY A 17 17.28 50.32 -7.45
N ILE A 18 18.28 50.21 -6.57
CA ILE A 18 18.48 49.06 -5.68
C ILE A 18 17.29 48.90 -4.72
N TRP A 19 16.83 49.98 -4.08
CA TRP A 19 15.69 49.92 -3.16
C TRP A 19 14.38 49.50 -3.84
N VAL A 20 14.11 49.98 -5.06
CA VAL A 20 12.92 49.55 -5.81
C VAL A 20 13.05 48.10 -6.30
N ALA A 21 14.24 47.65 -6.70
CA ALA A 21 14.48 46.25 -7.05
C ALA A 21 14.20 45.32 -5.86
N LEU A 22 14.71 45.65 -4.67
CA LEU A 22 14.44 44.90 -3.43
C LEU A 22 12.95 44.90 -3.06
N LEU A 23 12.22 46.00 -3.30
CA LEU A 23 10.77 46.08 -3.05
C LEU A 23 9.98 45.12 -3.96
N PHE A 24 10.28 45.07 -5.26
CA PHE A 24 9.63 44.12 -6.18
C PHE A 24 10.00 42.66 -5.88
N ILE A 25 11.24 42.37 -5.48
CA ILE A 25 11.64 41.02 -5.06
C ILE A 25 10.89 40.60 -3.79
N SER A 26 10.77 41.50 -2.80
CA SER A 26 9.99 41.27 -1.58
C SER A 26 8.51 41.02 -1.88
N LEU A 27 7.92 41.79 -2.81
CA LEU A 27 6.54 41.59 -3.25
C LEU A 27 6.33 40.24 -3.95
N GLY A 28 7.28 39.83 -4.80
CA GLY A 28 7.28 38.53 -5.47
C GLY A 28 7.36 37.36 -4.47
N LEU A 29 8.27 37.44 -3.50
CA LEU A 29 8.40 36.47 -2.40
C LEU A 29 7.13 36.40 -1.54
N SER A 30 6.50 37.54 -1.25
CA SER A 30 5.23 37.61 -0.51
C SER A 30 4.08 36.94 -1.28
N MET A 31 3.95 37.21 -2.58
CA MET A 31 2.96 36.54 -3.43
C MET A 31 3.23 35.04 -3.57
N GLN A 32 4.47 34.61 -3.76
CA GLN A 32 4.82 33.19 -3.80
C GLN A 32 4.51 32.50 -2.47
N SER A 33 4.81 33.13 -1.33
CA SER A 33 4.47 32.59 -0.01
C SER A 33 2.96 32.41 0.16
N LEU A 34 2.15 33.41 -0.25
CA LEU A 34 0.68 33.29 -0.25
C LEU A 34 0.22 32.12 -1.14
N GLN A 35 0.78 32.00 -2.34
CA GLN A 35 0.44 30.97 -3.33
C GLN A 35 0.84 29.55 -2.87
N VAL A 36 2.01 29.39 -2.24
CA VAL A 36 2.46 28.11 -1.66
C VAL A 36 1.57 27.68 -0.50
N ASN A 37 1.14 28.61 0.36
CA ASN A 37 0.19 28.30 1.43
C ASN A 37 -1.19 27.85 0.87
N LEU A 38 -1.66 28.48 -0.21
CA LEU A 38 -2.90 28.05 -0.91
C LEU A 38 -2.74 26.67 -1.58
N PHE A 39 -1.57 26.33 -2.12
CA PHE A 39 -1.30 24.99 -2.64
C PHE A 39 -1.17 23.93 -1.54
N ALA A 40 -0.58 24.26 -0.39
CA ALA A 40 -0.54 23.36 0.76
C ALA A 40 -1.96 23.03 1.28
N GLN A 41 -2.86 24.02 1.27
CA GLN A 41 -4.29 23.80 1.54
C GLN A 41 -4.94 22.88 0.51
N ALA A 42 -4.60 22.98 -0.79
CA ALA A 42 -5.15 22.09 -1.81
C ALA A 42 -4.73 20.61 -1.66
N THR A 43 -3.56 20.33 -1.06
CA THR A 43 -3.19 18.95 -0.67
C THR A 43 -4.00 18.49 0.54
N LEU A 44 -4.17 19.36 1.54
CA LEU A 44 -5.01 19.10 2.72
C LEU A 44 -6.48 18.84 2.31
N ASP A 45 -7.01 19.58 1.33
CA ASP A 45 -8.35 19.38 0.75
C ASP A 45 -8.51 17.96 0.18
N LYS A 46 -7.46 17.39 -0.44
CA LYS A 46 -7.49 16.04 -1.02
C LYS A 46 -7.50 14.97 0.07
N GLU A 47 -6.67 15.10 1.09
CA GLU A 47 -6.64 14.16 2.23
C GLU A 47 -7.94 14.25 3.04
N TYR A 48 -8.44 15.47 3.28
CA TYR A 48 -9.74 15.72 3.88
C TYR A 48 -10.88 15.06 3.08
N ALA A 49 -10.90 15.19 1.75
CA ALA A 49 -11.92 14.55 0.92
C ALA A 49 -11.91 13.02 1.03
N HIS A 50 -10.72 12.38 1.15
CA HIS A 50 -10.62 10.94 1.36
C HIS A 50 -11.08 10.54 2.76
N ALA A 51 -10.59 11.20 3.80
CA ALA A 51 -10.98 10.93 5.19
C ALA A 51 -12.49 11.08 5.40
N MET A 52 -13.09 12.13 4.83
CA MET A 52 -14.54 12.36 4.88
C MET A 52 -15.32 11.28 4.11
N ALA A 53 -14.91 10.91 2.89
CA ALA A 53 -15.56 9.84 2.13
C ALA A 53 -15.50 8.49 2.86
N GLN A 54 -14.35 8.15 3.43
CA GLN A 54 -14.15 6.92 4.20
C GLN A 54 -14.97 6.89 5.49
N GLN A 55 -15.02 8.00 6.22
CA GLN A 55 -15.85 8.12 7.42
C GLN A 55 -17.35 7.95 7.09
N MET A 56 -17.82 8.51 5.97
CA MET A 56 -19.21 8.36 5.53
C MET A 56 -19.52 6.95 5.05
N ALA A 57 -18.66 6.36 4.22
CA ALA A 57 -18.82 4.97 3.77
C ALA A 57 -18.85 4.01 4.96
N GLN A 58 -18.00 4.23 5.97
CA GLN A 58 -18.00 3.43 7.19
C GLN A 58 -19.26 3.64 8.06
N SER A 59 -19.76 4.88 8.18
CA SER A 59 -21.04 5.18 8.85
C SER A 59 -22.20 4.41 8.20
N LEU A 60 -22.27 4.43 6.86
CA LEU A 60 -23.30 3.74 6.09
C LEU A 60 -23.18 2.21 6.19
N ARG A 61 -21.95 1.66 6.13
CA ARG A 61 -21.68 0.23 6.38
C ARG A 61 -22.21 -0.21 7.74
N VAL A 62 -21.96 0.55 8.80
CA VAL A 62 -22.43 0.24 10.16
C VAL A 62 -23.95 0.26 10.23
N LYS A 63 -24.63 1.26 9.63
CA LYS A 63 -26.10 1.34 9.66
C LYS A 63 -26.78 0.24 8.83
N LEU A 64 -26.19 -0.14 7.69
CA LEU A 64 -26.65 -1.28 6.88
C LEU A 64 -26.45 -2.61 7.63
N ALA A 65 -25.31 -2.81 8.29
CA ALA A 65 -25.04 -4.00 9.11
C ALA A 65 -26.00 -4.11 10.31
N GLU A 66 -26.31 -2.99 10.98
CA GLU A 66 -27.32 -2.93 12.04
C GLU A 66 -28.70 -3.35 11.50
N THR A 67 -29.11 -2.79 10.36
CA THR A 67 -30.38 -3.10 9.68
C THR A 67 -30.48 -4.60 9.35
N GLN A 68 -29.42 -5.16 8.74
CA GLN A 68 -29.38 -6.59 8.40
C GLN A 68 -29.36 -7.49 9.65
N MET A 69 -28.70 -7.07 10.74
CA MET A 69 -28.69 -7.80 12.00
C MET A 69 -30.06 -7.79 12.69
N GLN A 70 -30.78 -6.67 12.69
CA GLN A 70 -32.15 -6.59 13.20
C GLN A 70 -33.09 -7.53 12.44
N GLN A 71 -33.04 -7.56 11.11
CA GLN A 71 -33.86 -8.48 10.30
C GLN A 71 -33.44 -9.94 10.47
N LYS A 72 -32.14 -10.25 10.60
CA LYS A 72 -31.65 -11.61 10.93
C LYS A 72 -32.11 -12.11 12.30
N ASN A 73 -32.20 -11.23 13.29
CA ASN A 73 -32.76 -11.56 14.60
C ASN A 73 -34.29 -11.80 14.51
N ALA A 74 -35.01 -10.96 13.77
CA ALA A 74 -36.45 -11.12 13.54
C ALA A 74 -36.80 -12.42 12.78
N ALA A 75 -36.02 -12.78 11.74
CA ALA A 75 -36.21 -14.00 10.96
C ALA A 75 -35.95 -15.29 11.77
N ARG A 76 -35.14 -15.21 12.84
CA ARG A 76 -34.84 -16.32 13.76
C ARG A 76 -35.80 -16.41 14.94
N HIS A 77 -36.71 -15.45 15.12
CA HIS A 77 -37.64 -15.45 16.24
C HIS A 77 -38.67 -16.57 16.09
N SER A 78 -38.98 -17.28 17.19
CA SER A 78 -39.86 -18.46 17.17
C SER A 78 -41.25 -18.16 16.59
N GLN A 79 -41.82 -16.99 16.88
CA GLN A 79 -43.11 -16.55 16.31
C GLN A 79 -43.02 -16.24 14.81
N THR A 80 -41.85 -15.88 14.27
CA THR A 80 -41.66 -15.68 12.81
C THR A 80 -41.59 -17.00 12.06
N ILE A 81 -41.01 -18.03 12.70
CA ILE A 81 -41.05 -19.40 12.17
C ILE A 81 -42.49 -19.91 12.22
N ALA A 82 -43.16 -19.80 13.37
CA ALA A 82 -44.55 -20.25 13.54
C ALA A 82 -45.57 -19.52 12.62
N TYR A 83 -45.30 -18.27 12.22
CA TYR A 83 -46.15 -17.55 11.25
C TYR A 83 -46.27 -18.29 9.91
N LEU A 84 -45.24 -19.04 9.49
CA LEU A 84 -45.28 -19.84 8.26
C LEU A 84 -46.25 -21.03 8.35
N ASP A 85 -46.48 -21.56 9.54
CA ASP A 85 -47.43 -22.66 9.80
C ASP A 85 -48.84 -22.13 10.12
N GLN A 86 -48.94 -20.97 10.78
CA GLN A 86 -50.21 -20.31 11.15
C GLN A 86 -50.07 -18.78 11.19
N GLU A 87 -50.77 -18.06 10.31
CA GLU A 87 -50.69 -16.60 10.21
C GLU A 87 -51.20 -15.85 11.46
N ASP A 88 -50.27 -15.37 12.31
CA ASP A 88 -50.57 -14.45 13.41
C ASP A 88 -50.39 -12.98 12.99
N LEU A 89 -51.51 -12.34 12.63
CA LEU A 89 -51.56 -10.91 12.30
C LEU A 89 -51.18 -9.99 13.46
N SER A 90 -51.15 -10.47 14.71
CA SER A 90 -50.62 -9.71 15.85
C SER A 90 -49.09 -9.68 15.84
N TRP A 91 -48.43 -10.84 15.65
CA TRP A 91 -46.97 -10.92 15.49
C TRP A 91 -46.47 -10.05 14.32
N LYS A 92 -47.19 -10.03 13.19
CA LYS A 92 -46.85 -9.18 12.05
C LYS A 92 -46.84 -7.67 12.38
N ARG A 93 -47.73 -7.22 13.28
CA ARG A 93 -47.74 -5.83 13.79
C ARG A 93 -46.58 -5.60 14.76
N THR A 94 -46.32 -6.56 15.65
CA THR A 94 -45.18 -6.51 16.59
C THR A 94 -43.85 -6.37 15.83
N LEU A 95 -43.62 -7.16 14.78
CA LEU A 95 -42.45 -7.02 13.92
C LEU A 95 -42.30 -5.62 13.31
N LYS A 96 -43.39 -5.02 12.80
CA LYS A 96 -43.34 -3.64 12.27
C LYS A 96 -43.06 -2.59 13.34
N SER A 97 -43.33 -2.88 14.62
CA SER A 97 -42.95 -2.01 15.75
C SER A 97 -41.52 -2.25 16.25
N LEU A 98 -40.92 -3.42 15.99
CA LEU A 98 -39.57 -3.79 16.41
C LEU A 98 -38.48 -3.43 15.38
N ILE A 99 -38.83 -3.40 14.09
CA ILE A 99 -37.88 -3.15 13.00
C ILE A 99 -38.05 -1.69 12.54
N THR A 100 -37.18 -0.82 13.06
CA THR A 100 -37.23 0.63 12.84
C THR A 100 -37.20 0.98 11.35
N GLY A 101 -38.26 1.65 10.89
CA GLY A 101 -38.39 2.12 9.50
C GLY A 101 -38.84 1.06 8.48
N ALA A 102 -39.29 -0.12 8.93
CA ALA A 102 -39.97 -1.08 8.06
C ALA A 102 -41.35 -0.56 7.62
N GLU A 103 -41.52 -0.34 6.32
CA GLU A 103 -42.77 0.13 5.71
C GLU A 103 -43.71 -1.04 5.41
N GLN A 104 -43.22 -2.08 4.72
CA GLN A 104 -43.95 -3.32 4.47
C GLN A 104 -43.15 -4.52 4.97
N ILE A 105 -43.85 -5.47 5.61
CA ILE A 105 -43.27 -6.75 6.04
C ILE A 105 -44.04 -7.89 5.39
N LEU A 106 -43.31 -8.78 4.74
CA LEU A 106 -43.80 -10.00 4.10
C LEU A 106 -43.05 -11.19 4.71
N ILE A 107 -43.79 -12.06 5.40
CA ILE A 107 -43.32 -13.39 5.78
C ILE A 107 -43.93 -14.32 4.73
N LEU A 108 -43.09 -15.01 3.97
CA LEU A 108 -43.49 -15.80 2.81
C LEU A 108 -42.88 -17.18 2.89
N ASP A 109 -43.69 -18.22 2.70
CA ASP A 109 -43.20 -19.58 2.46
C ASP A 109 -42.69 -19.72 1.01
N ASN A 110 -42.22 -20.92 0.65
CA ASN A 110 -41.70 -21.21 -0.68
C ASN A 110 -42.75 -21.10 -1.81
N LEU A 111 -44.05 -21.22 -1.51
CA LEU A 111 -45.14 -21.01 -2.47
C LEU A 111 -45.57 -19.54 -2.55
N SER A 112 -45.74 -18.85 -1.41
CA SER A 112 -46.17 -17.44 -1.36
C SER A 112 -45.13 -16.46 -1.90
N ALA A 113 -43.88 -16.89 -2.06
CA ALA A 113 -42.81 -16.14 -2.71
C ALA A 113 -42.80 -16.25 -4.25
N LEU A 114 -43.75 -16.97 -4.85
CA LEU A 114 -43.96 -17.00 -6.30
C LEU A 114 -44.95 -15.90 -6.72
N GLY A 115 -44.70 -15.22 -7.85
CA GLY A 115 -45.59 -14.17 -8.35
C GLY A 115 -45.37 -12.79 -7.74
N LEU A 116 -44.27 -12.58 -7.00
CA LEU A 116 -43.89 -11.26 -6.50
C LEU A 116 -43.56 -10.31 -7.65
N GLN A 117 -43.10 -10.80 -8.82
CA GLN A 117 -42.77 -9.93 -9.95
C GLN A 117 -43.98 -9.12 -10.45
N ASP A 118 -45.20 -9.63 -10.28
CA ASP A 118 -46.45 -8.99 -10.72
C ASP A 118 -46.87 -7.81 -9.81
N LYS A 119 -46.21 -7.65 -8.65
CA LYS A 119 -46.54 -6.62 -7.63
C LYS A 119 -45.34 -5.76 -7.22
N LEU A 120 -44.16 -6.37 -7.13
CA LEU A 120 -42.91 -5.80 -6.61
C LEU A 120 -41.76 -5.84 -7.64
N GLY A 121 -42.04 -6.25 -8.88
CA GLY A 121 -41.07 -6.30 -9.97
C GLY A 121 -40.08 -7.47 -9.91
N TYR A 122 -39.42 -7.72 -11.05
CA TYR A 122 -38.53 -8.87 -11.25
C TYR A 122 -37.34 -8.91 -10.29
N ALA A 123 -36.77 -7.76 -9.90
CA ALA A 123 -35.65 -7.72 -8.96
C ALA A 123 -36.03 -8.28 -7.58
N VAL A 124 -37.22 -7.93 -7.05
CA VAL A 124 -37.69 -8.44 -5.76
C VAL A 124 -38.05 -9.93 -5.84
N GLN A 125 -38.58 -10.40 -6.98
CA GLN A 125 -38.77 -11.83 -7.23
C GLN A 125 -37.42 -12.57 -7.28
N GLU A 126 -36.39 -12.02 -7.92
CA GLU A 126 -35.06 -12.63 -7.97
C GLU A 126 -34.41 -12.67 -6.58
N LEU A 127 -34.44 -11.56 -5.85
CA LEU A 127 -33.97 -11.44 -4.46
C LEU A 127 -34.61 -12.52 -3.57
N ALA A 128 -35.94 -12.62 -3.60
CA ALA A 128 -36.70 -13.66 -2.88
C ALA A 128 -36.30 -15.08 -3.29
N THR A 129 -36.25 -15.35 -4.60
CA THR A 129 -35.96 -16.69 -5.17
C THR A 129 -34.53 -17.15 -4.85
N ASN A 130 -33.56 -16.23 -4.86
CA ASN A 130 -32.18 -16.52 -4.51
C ASN A 130 -32.01 -16.68 -2.98
N THR A 131 -32.75 -15.93 -2.15
CA THR A 131 -32.73 -16.10 -0.69
C THR A 131 -33.35 -17.42 -0.24
N LEU A 132 -34.41 -17.91 -0.90
CA LEU A 132 -34.94 -19.25 -0.68
C LEU A 132 -33.93 -20.36 -1.01
N LYS A 133 -33.03 -20.12 -1.97
CA LYS A 133 -31.87 -20.99 -2.29
C LYS A 133 -30.69 -20.83 -1.31
N GLY A 134 -30.84 -20.03 -0.26
CA GLY A 134 -29.82 -19.83 0.79
C GLY A 134 -28.73 -18.80 0.48
N LYS A 135 -28.84 -18.03 -0.61
CA LYS A 135 -27.96 -16.86 -0.82
C LYS A 135 -28.41 -15.72 0.11
N GLU A 136 -27.47 -15.09 0.80
CA GLU A 136 -27.74 -13.83 1.52
C GLU A 136 -27.37 -12.64 0.64
N PHE A 137 -28.20 -11.59 0.69
CA PHE A 137 -27.95 -10.31 0.04
C PHE A 137 -27.86 -9.21 1.11
N PRO A 138 -27.09 -8.13 0.87
CA PRO A 138 -27.32 -6.85 1.54
C PRO A 138 -28.68 -6.26 1.11
N LEU A 139 -29.01 -5.07 1.61
CA LEU A 139 -30.21 -4.34 1.19
C LEU A 139 -30.03 -3.81 -0.24
N GLU A 140 -31.06 -3.90 -1.07
CA GLU A 140 -31.08 -3.47 -2.47
C GLU A 140 -32.06 -2.32 -2.71
N ALA A 141 -31.66 -1.37 -3.56
CA ALA A 141 -32.53 -0.34 -4.10
C ALA A 141 -33.16 -0.83 -5.42
N VAL A 142 -34.49 -0.82 -5.50
CA VAL A 142 -35.25 -1.25 -6.67
C VAL A 142 -36.11 -0.08 -7.15
N GLN A 143 -36.10 0.19 -8.46
CA GLN A 143 -36.96 1.22 -9.04
C GLN A 143 -38.31 0.63 -9.45
N LEU A 144 -39.40 1.11 -8.86
CA LEU A 144 -40.78 0.69 -9.15
C LEU A 144 -41.62 1.93 -9.48
N ASN A 145 -42.38 1.89 -10.58
CA ASN A 145 -43.24 3.00 -11.06
C ASN A 145 -42.55 4.37 -11.23
N GLY A 146 -41.22 4.44 -11.17
CA GLY A 146 -40.40 5.65 -11.22
C GLY A 146 -39.74 6.01 -9.88
N GLU A 147 -40.30 5.55 -8.76
CA GLU A 147 -39.80 5.77 -7.39
C GLU A 147 -38.82 4.66 -6.97
N ILE A 148 -38.09 4.88 -5.87
CA ILE A 148 -37.03 3.97 -5.39
C ILE A 148 -37.43 3.39 -4.04
N HIS A 149 -37.54 2.06 -4.01
CA HIS A 149 -37.92 1.24 -2.86
C HIS A 149 -36.72 0.44 -2.37
N PHE A 150 -36.67 0.12 -1.08
CA PHE A 150 -35.52 -0.50 -0.44
C PHE A 150 -35.89 -1.86 0.15
N TYR A 151 -35.43 -2.94 -0.48
CA TYR A 151 -35.79 -4.30 -0.09
C TYR A 151 -34.61 -5.05 0.52
N LEU A 152 -34.89 -5.84 1.55
CA LEU A 152 -33.98 -6.83 2.10
C LEU A 152 -34.73 -8.13 2.34
N ALA A 153 -34.20 -9.24 1.82
CA ALA A 153 -34.69 -10.59 2.07
C ALA A 153 -33.75 -11.32 3.03
N THR A 154 -34.31 -12.09 3.96
CA THR A 154 -33.56 -12.89 4.94
C THR A 154 -34.21 -14.27 5.09
N PRO A 155 -33.46 -15.38 5.04
CA PRO A 155 -34.05 -16.71 5.11
C PRO A 155 -34.54 -17.03 6.53
N ILE A 156 -35.79 -17.48 6.63
CA ILE A 156 -36.36 -18.04 7.86
C ILE A 156 -35.97 -19.52 7.90
N LYS A 157 -35.24 -19.90 8.94
CA LYS A 157 -34.75 -21.27 9.16
C LYS A 157 -35.40 -21.90 10.38
N ASP A 158 -35.72 -23.18 10.29
CA ASP A 158 -36.15 -23.96 11.46
C ASP A 158 -34.95 -24.38 12.34
N TYR A 159 -35.23 -25.14 13.40
CA TYR A 159 -34.22 -25.67 14.32
C TYR A 159 -33.25 -26.68 13.68
N THR A 160 -33.56 -27.22 12.50
CA THR A 160 -32.67 -28.08 11.70
C THR A 160 -31.77 -27.29 10.73
N GLN A 161 -31.84 -25.95 10.76
CA GLN A 161 -31.26 -25.02 9.77
C GLN A 161 -31.87 -25.12 8.36
N THR A 162 -32.97 -25.85 8.18
CA THR A 162 -33.69 -25.92 6.91
C THR A 162 -34.45 -24.61 6.66
N ILE A 163 -34.29 -24.03 5.46
CA ILE A 163 -35.04 -22.84 5.05
C ILE A 163 -36.51 -23.22 4.83
N LYS A 164 -37.43 -22.54 5.52
CA LYS A 164 -38.89 -22.74 5.39
C LYS A 164 -39.56 -21.61 4.60
N GLY A 165 -38.93 -20.44 4.59
CA GLY A 165 -39.47 -19.26 3.94
C GLY A 165 -38.48 -18.10 4.01
N ILE A 166 -38.97 -16.90 3.73
CA ILE A 166 -38.22 -15.64 3.82
C ILE A 166 -38.99 -14.59 4.61
N LEU A 167 -38.24 -13.79 5.36
CA LEU A 167 -38.66 -12.49 5.85
C LEU A 167 -38.16 -11.47 4.83
N LEU A 168 -39.07 -10.92 4.04
CA LEU A 168 -38.85 -9.85 3.07
C LEU A 168 -39.40 -8.55 3.67
N ILE A 169 -38.58 -7.51 3.72
CA ILE A 169 -38.94 -6.21 4.30
C ILE A 169 -38.65 -5.10 3.29
N GLU A 170 -39.60 -4.18 3.19
CA GLU A 170 -39.45 -2.89 2.52
C GLU A 170 -39.15 -1.81 3.57
N TYR A 171 -38.11 -1.02 3.35
CA TYR A 171 -37.67 0.06 4.23
C TYR A 171 -38.08 1.41 3.63
N GLY A 172 -38.86 2.18 4.40
CA GLY A 172 -39.48 3.42 3.94
C GLY A 172 -38.60 4.66 4.06
N THR A 173 -39.18 5.83 3.76
CA THR A 173 -38.49 7.13 3.82
C THR A 173 -37.86 7.42 5.18
N ASP A 174 -38.49 7.01 6.28
CA ASP A 174 -37.97 7.23 7.64
C ASP A 174 -36.64 6.49 7.89
N TRP A 175 -36.47 5.29 7.32
CA TRP A 175 -35.21 4.56 7.38
C TRP A 175 -34.14 5.25 6.52
N LEU A 176 -34.52 5.68 5.31
CA LEU A 176 -33.63 6.38 4.40
C LEU A 176 -33.16 7.73 4.97
N ASP A 177 -34.02 8.45 5.70
CA ASP A 177 -33.65 9.71 6.35
C ASP A 177 -32.78 9.51 7.59
N GLN A 178 -32.92 8.41 8.34
CA GLN A 178 -31.93 8.02 9.34
C GLN A 178 -30.57 7.68 8.71
N LEU A 179 -30.57 6.97 7.58
CA LEU A 179 -29.36 6.64 6.81
C LEU A 179 -28.68 7.91 6.28
N ARG A 180 -29.46 8.86 5.76
CA ARG A 180 -29.00 10.19 5.29
C ARG A 180 -28.44 11.04 6.44
N GLN A 181 -29.07 11.04 7.61
CA GLN A 181 -28.57 11.75 8.81
C GLN A 181 -27.18 11.23 9.24
N GLY A 182 -26.94 9.92 9.12
CA GLY A 182 -25.62 9.30 9.35
C GLY A 182 -24.53 9.72 8.34
N ALA A 183 -24.89 10.40 7.25
CA ALA A 183 -23.97 10.89 6.21
C ALA A 183 -23.95 12.43 6.06
N ALA A 184 -24.93 13.16 6.58
CA ALA A 184 -25.20 14.57 6.23
C ALA A 184 -24.05 15.56 6.55
N ALA A 185 -23.17 15.81 5.57
CA ALA A 185 -22.06 16.75 5.69
C ALA A 185 -22.46 18.20 5.40
N LYS A 186 -21.98 19.13 6.23
CA LYS A 186 -22.10 20.59 5.99
C LYS A 186 -21.10 21.14 4.95
N HIS A 187 -20.27 20.29 4.34
CA HIS A 187 -19.05 20.70 3.64
C HIS A 187 -18.90 20.10 2.22
N GLY A 188 -19.95 19.54 1.63
CA GLY A 188 -19.91 18.98 0.28
C GLY A 188 -21.22 18.35 -0.18
N LEU A 189 -21.21 17.81 -1.39
CA LEU A 189 -22.21 16.92 -1.95
C LEU A 189 -21.82 15.46 -1.67
N ILE A 190 -22.78 14.64 -1.31
CA ILE A 190 -22.66 13.19 -1.17
C ILE A 190 -23.70 12.57 -2.10
N SER A 191 -23.28 11.67 -2.98
CA SER A 191 -24.16 10.94 -3.88
C SER A 191 -23.86 9.45 -3.79
N THR A 192 -24.83 8.65 -3.34
CA THR A 192 -24.72 7.19 -3.25
C THR A 192 -25.41 6.56 -4.46
N ARG A 193 -24.77 5.58 -5.11
CA ARG A 193 -25.27 4.87 -6.29
C ARG A 193 -25.15 3.36 -6.14
N GLN A 194 -26.23 2.64 -6.44
CA GLN A 194 -26.24 1.21 -6.68
C GLN A 194 -25.80 0.96 -8.13
N VAL A 195 -24.83 0.08 -8.35
CA VAL A 195 -24.28 -0.27 -9.66
C VAL A 195 -24.53 -1.76 -9.92
N LEU A 196 -25.05 -2.09 -11.11
CA LEU A 196 -25.29 -3.47 -11.50
C LEU A 196 -23.99 -4.13 -11.98
N LYS A 197 -23.75 -5.40 -11.60
CA LYS A 197 -22.48 -6.10 -11.87
C LYS A 197 -22.17 -6.23 -13.37
N ASP A 198 -23.18 -6.24 -14.23
CA ASP A 198 -23.04 -6.41 -15.69
C ASP A 198 -22.87 -5.09 -16.47
N ASP A 199 -23.15 -3.93 -15.85
CA ASP A 199 -22.99 -2.62 -16.50
C ASP A 199 -22.67 -1.48 -15.50
N PRO A 200 -21.37 -1.17 -15.30
CA PRO A 200 -20.93 -0.07 -14.44
C PRO A 200 -21.44 1.32 -14.81
N SER A 201 -21.95 1.53 -16.05
CA SER A 201 -22.51 2.81 -16.49
C SER A 201 -23.97 3.00 -16.09
N LYS A 202 -24.71 1.90 -15.85
CA LYS A 202 -26.14 1.92 -15.50
C LYS A 202 -26.34 1.66 -14.01
N GLY A 203 -26.15 2.69 -13.19
CA GLY A 203 -26.38 2.63 -11.74
C GLY A 203 -27.51 3.53 -11.23
N LEU A 204 -28.39 2.96 -10.40
CA LEU A 204 -29.51 3.64 -9.74
C LEU A 204 -29.02 4.56 -8.61
N GLN A 205 -29.44 5.82 -8.60
CA GLN A 205 -29.03 6.79 -7.58
C GLN A 205 -29.84 6.60 -6.29
N VAL A 206 -29.19 6.11 -5.24
CA VAL A 206 -29.78 5.73 -3.95
C VAL A 206 -30.19 6.95 -3.12
N PHE A 207 -29.31 7.95 -3.03
CA PHE A 207 -29.63 9.29 -2.51
C PHE A 207 -28.57 10.32 -2.93
N GLU A 208 -28.93 11.60 -2.85
CA GLU A 208 -27.98 12.72 -2.91
C GLU A 208 -28.28 13.70 -1.77
N ILE A 209 -27.23 14.24 -1.12
CA ILE A 209 -27.31 15.19 0.01
C ILE A 209 -26.28 16.30 -0.19
N GLY A 210 -26.65 17.55 0.08
CA GLY A 210 -25.73 18.69 0.05
C GLY A 210 -25.88 19.56 -1.19
N ALA A 211 -24.86 20.39 -1.47
CA ALA A 211 -24.87 21.34 -2.58
C ALA A 211 -23.76 21.03 -3.59
N LYS A 212 -24.12 20.90 -4.87
CA LYS A 212 -23.20 20.57 -5.95
C LYS A 212 -22.33 21.77 -6.31
N SER A 213 -21.03 21.69 -6.00
CA SER A 213 -20.07 22.72 -6.40
C SER A 213 -19.76 22.65 -7.90
N ALA A 214 -19.38 23.79 -8.49
CA ALA A 214 -19.18 23.95 -9.93
C ALA A 214 -17.72 23.82 -10.40
N SER A 215 -16.77 23.54 -9.50
CA SER A 215 -15.34 23.50 -9.79
C SER A 215 -14.79 22.08 -9.99
N ARG A 216 -13.57 21.99 -10.59
CA ARG A 216 -12.83 20.74 -10.82
C ARG A 216 -12.17 20.23 -9.53
N LEU A 217 -12.98 19.85 -8.55
CA LEU A 217 -12.51 19.30 -7.28
C LEU A 217 -12.18 17.81 -7.37
N THR A 218 -11.42 17.33 -6.38
CA THR A 218 -11.19 15.88 -6.20
C THR A 218 -12.52 15.22 -5.84
N ILE A 219 -13.06 14.46 -6.79
CA ILE A 219 -14.16 13.52 -6.54
C ILE A 219 -13.55 12.27 -5.91
N VAL A 220 -14.07 11.84 -4.76
CA VAL A 220 -13.65 10.60 -4.09
C VAL A 220 -14.82 9.62 -4.09
N THR A 221 -14.57 8.37 -4.50
CA THR A 221 -15.57 7.31 -4.53
C THR A 221 -15.11 6.14 -3.68
N GLU A 222 -15.94 5.73 -2.72
CA GLU A 222 -15.69 4.65 -1.76
C GLU A 222 -16.81 3.60 -1.86
N SER A 223 -16.46 2.31 -1.88
CA SER A 223 -17.44 1.22 -1.84
C SER A 223 -18.08 1.12 -0.45
N ILE A 224 -19.40 1.05 -0.39
CA ILE A 224 -20.13 0.68 0.83
C ILE A 224 -20.24 -0.85 0.90
N ASN A 225 -20.64 -1.49 -0.20
CA ASN A 225 -20.69 -2.95 -0.38
C ASN A 225 -20.40 -3.32 -1.86
N ASP A 226 -20.61 -4.58 -2.23
CA ASP A 226 -20.49 -5.13 -3.59
C ASP A 226 -21.07 -4.29 -4.74
N TYR A 227 -22.11 -3.49 -4.48
CA TYR A 227 -22.85 -2.74 -5.50
C TYR A 227 -23.20 -1.30 -5.12
N TRP A 228 -23.14 -0.89 -3.84
CA TRP A 228 -23.33 0.49 -3.42
C TRP A 228 -22.00 1.24 -3.31
N PHE A 229 -21.90 2.38 -3.99
CA PHE A 229 -20.74 3.27 -3.97
C PHE A 229 -21.15 4.67 -3.51
N LEU A 230 -20.45 5.21 -2.51
CA LEU A 230 -20.57 6.60 -2.06
C LEU A 230 -19.59 7.47 -2.84
N THR A 231 -20.08 8.55 -3.43
CA THR A 231 -19.25 9.59 -4.05
C THR A 231 -19.33 10.87 -3.22
N PHE A 232 -18.18 11.36 -2.74
CA PHE A 232 -18.06 12.67 -2.08
C PHE A 232 -17.44 13.71 -3.03
N ILE A 233 -18.04 14.90 -3.05
CA ILE A 233 -17.52 16.08 -3.75
C ILE A 233 -17.51 17.24 -2.75
N PRO A 234 -16.36 17.75 -2.30
CA PRO A 234 -16.31 18.85 -1.34
C PRO A 234 -16.94 20.15 -1.91
N ALA A 235 -17.29 21.08 -1.02
CA ALA A 235 -17.77 22.40 -1.41
C ALA A 235 -16.59 23.38 -1.56
N ASP A 236 -16.38 23.94 -2.76
CA ASP A 236 -15.31 24.93 -2.96
C ASP A 236 -15.62 26.26 -2.24
N THR A 237 -14.70 26.71 -1.40
CA THR A 237 -14.76 27.98 -0.66
C THR A 237 -13.62 28.93 -1.05
N ARG A 238 -12.80 28.57 -2.03
CA ARG A 238 -11.49 29.20 -2.27
C ARG A 238 -11.58 30.42 -3.21
N PRO A 239 -10.84 31.52 -2.93
CA PRO A 239 -10.78 32.68 -3.80
C PRO A 239 -9.96 32.41 -5.07
N GLN A 240 -10.29 33.12 -6.16
CA GLN A 240 -9.82 32.82 -7.52
C GLN A 240 -8.29 32.90 -7.77
N LEU A 241 -7.50 33.47 -6.85
CA LEU A 241 -6.05 33.68 -7.02
C LEU A 241 -5.24 32.39 -7.25
N ALA A 242 -5.71 31.25 -6.72
CA ALA A 242 -5.02 29.96 -6.79
C ALA A 242 -4.87 29.38 -8.21
N THR A 243 -5.53 29.97 -9.22
CA THR A 243 -5.48 29.50 -10.62
C THR A 243 -4.28 30.01 -11.43
N THR A 244 -3.42 30.85 -10.85
CA THR A 244 -2.23 31.39 -11.50
C THR A 244 -1.01 30.48 -11.35
N SER A 245 -0.06 30.54 -12.29
CA SER A 245 1.19 29.76 -12.23
C SER A 245 2.16 30.36 -11.20
N ILE A 246 3.00 29.53 -10.59
CA ILE A 246 4.06 29.94 -9.64
C ILE A 246 5.07 30.90 -10.31
N VAL A 247 5.18 30.85 -11.64
CA VAL A 247 6.08 31.72 -12.42
C VAL A 247 5.47 33.12 -12.63
N THR A 248 4.15 33.28 -12.54
CA THR A 248 3.45 34.53 -12.90
C THR A 248 3.85 35.73 -12.00
N PRO A 249 3.92 35.62 -10.65
CA PRO A 249 4.38 36.73 -9.81
C PRO A 249 5.82 37.17 -10.13
N TRP A 250 6.70 36.22 -10.46
CA TRP A 250 8.10 36.49 -10.80
C TRP A 250 8.26 37.20 -12.14
N ILE A 251 7.45 36.84 -13.15
CA ILE A 251 7.41 37.56 -14.44
C ILE A 251 6.97 39.03 -14.23
N VAL A 252 5.95 39.25 -13.38
CA VAL A 252 5.46 40.61 -13.07
C VAL A 252 6.52 41.42 -12.29
N ALA A 253 7.21 40.82 -11.32
CA ALA A 253 8.30 41.46 -10.59
C ALA A 253 9.50 41.79 -11.52
N LEU A 254 9.85 40.90 -12.44
CA LEU A 254 10.92 41.11 -13.42
C LEU A 254 10.56 42.26 -14.38
N LEU A 255 9.34 42.30 -14.91
CA LEU A 255 8.87 43.41 -15.74
C LEU A 255 8.85 44.74 -14.97
N GLY A 256 8.34 44.75 -13.74
CA GLY A 256 8.29 45.95 -12.89
C GLY A 256 9.68 46.51 -12.57
N THR A 257 10.65 45.64 -12.27
CA THR A 257 12.04 46.06 -12.04
C THR A 257 12.73 46.58 -13.30
N LEU A 258 12.60 45.89 -14.44
CA LEU A 258 13.17 46.33 -15.72
C LEU A 258 12.59 47.68 -16.18
N ILE A 259 11.27 47.86 -16.11
CA ILE A 259 10.61 49.13 -16.45
C ILE A 259 11.09 50.26 -15.53
N THR A 260 11.19 50.01 -14.22
CA THR A 260 11.62 51.05 -13.28
C THR A 260 13.10 51.41 -13.47
N LEU A 261 13.97 50.43 -13.74
CA LEU A 261 15.39 50.65 -13.99
C LEU A 261 15.62 51.40 -15.32
N PHE A 262 14.81 51.13 -16.35
CA PHE A 262 14.77 51.93 -17.58
C PHE A 262 14.34 53.38 -17.33
N ILE A 263 13.29 53.62 -16.53
CA ILE A 263 12.84 54.97 -16.17
C ILE A 263 13.91 55.73 -15.37
N ILE A 264 14.56 55.07 -14.41
CA ILE A 264 15.63 55.68 -13.59
C ILE A 264 16.85 56.03 -14.45
N THR A 265 17.29 55.14 -15.33
CA THR A 265 18.44 55.40 -16.22
C THR A 265 18.13 56.46 -17.29
N TRP A 266 16.90 56.51 -17.80
CA TRP A 266 16.44 57.59 -18.67
C TRP A 266 16.42 58.95 -17.95
N LEU A 267 15.93 59.01 -16.70
CA LEU A 267 15.95 60.22 -15.86
C LEU A 267 17.38 60.66 -15.52
N GLN A 268 18.27 59.73 -15.18
CA GLN A 268 19.70 60.01 -14.96
C GLN A 268 20.32 60.67 -16.19
N LYS A 269 20.15 60.05 -17.38
CA LYS A 269 20.68 60.59 -18.64
C LYS A 269 20.13 61.99 -18.93
N ARG A 270 18.80 62.16 -18.82
CA ARG A 270 18.14 63.45 -19.07
C ARG A 270 18.62 64.56 -18.13
N GLU A 271 18.89 64.27 -16.86
CA GLU A 271 19.50 65.26 -15.97
C GLU A 271 20.98 65.52 -16.33
N VAL A 272 21.77 64.51 -16.68
CA VAL A 272 23.17 64.69 -17.11
C VAL A 272 23.27 65.59 -18.34
N ASP A 273 22.50 65.29 -19.40
CA ASP A 273 22.47 66.05 -20.65
C ASP A 273 22.08 67.53 -20.39
N TYR A 274 21.11 67.78 -19.51
CA TYR A 274 20.68 69.12 -19.10
C TYR A 274 21.77 69.88 -18.32
N ASN A 275 22.42 69.23 -17.36
CA ASN A 275 23.50 69.87 -16.58
C ASN A 275 24.73 70.15 -17.47
N GLN A 276 25.03 69.29 -18.44
CA GLN A 276 26.09 69.51 -19.42
C GLN A 276 25.81 70.73 -20.30
N LEU A 277 24.58 70.87 -20.82
CA LEU A 277 24.16 72.05 -21.59
C LEU A 277 24.25 73.34 -20.78
N MET A 278 23.82 73.32 -19.51
CA MET A 278 23.94 74.47 -18.60
C MET A 278 25.41 74.84 -18.32
N LEU A 279 26.28 73.85 -18.07
CA LEU A 279 27.71 74.07 -17.82
C LEU A 279 28.38 74.69 -19.06
N LEU A 280 28.14 74.14 -20.25
CA LEU A 280 28.69 74.64 -21.52
C LEU A 280 28.26 76.08 -21.81
N ASN A 281 26.99 76.43 -21.55
CA ASN A 281 26.51 77.80 -21.75
C ASN A 281 27.10 78.78 -20.73
N TYR A 282 27.13 78.42 -19.45
CA TYR A 282 27.70 79.24 -18.38
C TYR A 282 29.18 79.54 -18.61
N VAL A 283 29.99 78.51 -18.91
CA VAL A 283 31.43 78.66 -19.24
C VAL A 283 31.62 79.54 -20.48
N ARG A 284 30.81 79.34 -21.54
CA ARG A 284 30.85 80.16 -22.76
C ARG A 284 30.50 81.63 -22.51
N GLN A 285 29.66 81.93 -21.51
CA GLN A 285 29.32 83.30 -21.12
C GLN A 285 30.39 83.93 -20.20
N LEU A 286 30.91 83.16 -19.25
CA LEU A 286 32.00 83.54 -18.33
C LEU A 286 33.19 84.14 -19.08
N PHE A 287 33.66 83.43 -20.12
CA PHE A 287 34.78 83.87 -20.97
C PHE A 287 34.41 84.89 -22.07
N ARG A 288 33.18 85.45 -22.07
CA ARG A 288 32.73 86.42 -23.11
C ARG A 288 32.13 87.72 -22.62
N LYS A 289 31.54 87.81 -21.42
CA LYS A 289 30.79 89.01 -21.00
C LYS A 289 30.96 89.51 -19.56
N GLY A 290 31.68 88.81 -18.69
CA GLY A 290 32.02 89.30 -17.33
C GLY A 290 30.87 89.31 -16.30
N GLU A 291 29.62 89.50 -16.72
CA GLU A 291 28.43 89.32 -15.88
C GLU A 291 27.74 87.98 -16.17
N ASN A 292 27.28 87.28 -15.11
CA ASN A 292 26.50 86.05 -15.24
C ASN A 292 25.59 85.83 -14.02
N LYS A 293 24.41 85.25 -14.23
CA LYS A 293 23.62 84.62 -13.15
C LYS A 293 24.08 83.17 -12.99
N TRP A 294 24.19 82.70 -11.75
CA TRP A 294 24.60 81.33 -11.45
C TRP A 294 23.61 80.28 -11.99
N PRO A 295 24.05 79.18 -12.63
CA PRO A 295 23.13 78.16 -13.16
C PRO A 295 22.60 77.23 -12.07
N ASN A 296 21.30 76.93 -12.13
CA ASN A 296 20.67 75.92 -11.28
C ASN A 296 21.01 74.51 -11.79
N PHE A 297 22.17 74.00 -11.37
CA PHE A 297 22.56 72.60 -11.56
C PHE A 297 21.75 71.66 -10.66
N ASN A 298 21.27 70.55 -11.21
CA ASN A 298 20.52 69.52 -10.47
C ASN A 298 21.43 68.43 -9.87
N ILE A 299 22.66 68.25 -10.39
CA ILE A 299 23.59 67.20 -9.96
C ILE A 299 24.85 67.83 -9.37
N LYS A 300 25.26 67.41 -8.16
CA LYS A 300 26.36 68.04 -7.41
C LYS A 300 27.67 68.15 -8.20
N ILE A 301 28.07 67.14 -8.97
CA ILE A 301 29.35 67.16 -9.70
C ILE A 301 29.44 68.32 -10.72
N PHE A 302 28.33 68.73 -11.33
CA PHE A 302 28.32 69.86 -12.27
C PHE A 302 28.38 71.21 -11.54
N HIS A 303 27.80 71.30 -10.34
CA HIS A 303 27.97 72.46 -9.44
C HIS A 303 29.42 72.57 -8.94
N ASP A 304 30.01 71.46 -8.49
CA ASP A 304 31.39 71.41 -8.00
C ASP A 304 32.40 71.76 -9.13
N VAL A 305 32.18 71.26 -10.35
CA VAL A 305 32.99 71.60 -11.54
C VAL A 305 32.80 73.06 -11.96
N ALA A 306 31.55 73.57 -12.01
CA ALA A 306 31.29 74.97 -12.33
C ALA A 306 32.02 75.91 -11.36
N LYS A 307 32.00 75.57 -10.06
CA LYS A 307 32.68 76.35 -9.01
C LYS A 307 34.20 76.28 -9.13
N ALA A 308 34.76 75.12 -9.49
CA ALA A 308 36.19 75.01 -9.78
C ALA A 308 36.61 75.84 -11.01
N MET A 309 35.77 75.89 -12.05
CA MET A 309 36.00 76.72 -13.24
C MET A 309 35.83 78.23 -12.95
N GLU A 310 34.89 78.61 -12.08
CA GLU A 310 34.73 79.98 -11.58
C GLU A 310 35.97 80.42 -10.77
N HIS A 311 36.44 79.61 -9.83
CA HIS A 311 37.70 79.89 -9.11
C HIS A 311 38.91 80.01 -10.05
N LEU A 312 38.96 79.23 -11.14
CA LEU A 312 40.00 79.33 -12.19
C LEU A 312 39.88 80.58 -13.08
N ALA A 313 38.68 81.17 -13.21
CA ALA A 313 38.48 82.45 -13.88
C ALA A 313 38.86 83.62 -12.95
N HIS A 314 38.38 83.60 -11.70
CA HIS A 314 38.63 84.66 -10.72
C HIS A 314 40.06 84.67 -10.17
N SER A 315 40.84 83.58 -10.31
CA SER A 315 42.28 83.59 -9.98
C SER A 315 43.14 84.43 -10.93
N LYS A 316 42.59 84.90 -12.05
CA LYS A 316 43.18 86.00 -12.88
C LYS A 316 42.76 87.41 -12.45
N GLY A 317 41.95 87.52 -11.39
CA GLY A 317 41.79 88.71 -10.55
C GLY A 317 40.65 89.66 -10.93
N MET A 318 39.76 89.93 -9.96
CA MET A 318 39.35 91.29 -9.53
C MET A 318 38.28 91.24 -8.40
N ILE A 319 38.51 92.02 -7.33
CA ILE A 319 37.51 92.69 -6.44
C ILE A 319 36.56 91.78 -5.60
N GLN A 320 36.05 92.17 -4.41
CA GLN A 320 36.69 92.42 -3.10
C GLN A 320 35.59 92.59 -2.00
N SER A 321 35.88 92.13 -0.77
CA SER A 321 35.26 92.48 0.54
C SER A 321 33.78 92.15 0.91
N ALA A 322 33.65 91.66 2.16
CA ALA A 322 32.62 91.90 3.18
C ALA A 322 31.20 91.27 3.11
N GLU A 323 30.50 91.00 4.23
CA GLU A 323 30.88 90.51 5.59
C GLU A 323 29.59 90.06 6.36
N GLU A 324 29.73 89.57 7.61
CA GLU A 324 28.70 89.48 8.69
C GLU A 324 27.46 88.54 8.54
N ASN A 325 26.81 88.03 9.62
CA ASN A 325 27.28 87.55 10.94
C ASN A 325 26.17 86.71 11.68
N HIS A 326 26.47 86.21 12.89
CA HIS A 326 25.58 85.77 13.99
C HIS A 326 24.89 84.37 14.06
N ALA A 327 24.97 83.84 15.30
CA ALA A 327 24.08 82.92 16.04
C ALA A 327 24.17 83.36 17.54
N PRO A 328 23.73 82.63 18.60
CA PRO A 328 22.79 81.49 18.77
C PRO A 328 21.72 81.77 19.88
N ILE A 329 21.07 80.75 20.49
CA ILE A 329 20.84 80.53 21.97
C ILE A 329 19.69 79.53 22.30
N ALA A 330 19.78 78.92 23.49
CA ALA A 330 19.27 77.62 23.94
C ALA A 330 17.92 77.57 24.74
N ALA A 331 17.46 76.32 24.97
CA ALA A 331 17.03 75.72 26.26
C ALA A 331 15.55 75.70 26.76
N ARG A 332 15.19 74.53 27.34
CA ARG A 332 14.28 74.25 28.51
C ARG A 332 12.75 74.43 28.36
N GLU A 333 11.84 73.72 29.07
CA GLU A 333 11.88 72.47 29.91
C GLU A 333 10.43 71.95 30.18
N LYS A 334 10.25 70.65 30.56
CA LYS A 334 9.18 70.08 31.45
C LYS A 334 7.67 70.12 31.06
N GLN A 335 6.74 69.29 31.59
CA GLN A 335 6.76 67.91 32.15
C GLN A 335 5.33 67.33 32.39
N LYS A 336 5.12 66.01 32.19
CA LYS A 336 4.19 65.07 32.91
C LYS A 336 2.66 65.42 32.93
N ILE A 337 1.69 64.60 33.36
CA ILE A 337 1.51 63.58 34.45
C ILE A 337 0.60 62.41 33.94
N ASP A 338 0.80 61.09 34.17
CA ASP A 338 0.99 60.20 35.38
C ASP A 338 -0.34 59.83 36.12
N LEU A 339 -0.66 58.60 36.60
CA LEU A 339 -0.02 57.26 36.60
C LEU A 339 -0.89 56.19 35.85
N THR A 340 -1.55 55.10 36.35
CA THR A 340 -1.76 54.47 37.71
C THR A 340 -2.18 52.97 37.58
N GLN A 341 -2.21 52.19 38.68
CA GLN A 341 -2.74 50.80 38.88
C GLN A 341 -3.35 50.74 40.33
N PRO A 342 -3.25 49.70 41.22
CA PRO A 342 -3.09 48.21 41.18
C PRO A 342 -4.24 47.47 41.97
N THR A 343 -4.21 46.36 42.78
CA THR A 343 -3.16 45.48 43.40
C THR A 343 -3.70 44.12 43.94
N ASN A 344 -2.92 43.03 43.79
CA ASN A 344 -2.58 41.91 44.73
C ASN A 344 -3.57 41.15 45.69
N LYS A 345 -3.46 39.79 45.64
CA LYS A 345 -3.25 38.78 46.74
C LYS A 345 -4.38 38.23 47.68
N SER A 346 -4.55 36.87 47.66
CA SER A 346 -4.18 35.89 48.75
C SER A 346 -5.23 35.11 49.62
N LEU A 347 -5.11 33.76 49.60
CA LEU A 347 -5.26 32.70 50.66
C LEU A 347 -6.61 32.04 51.14
N THR A 348 -6.48 30.71 51.35
CA THR A 348 -7.05 29.76 52.38
C THR A 348 -8.45 29.10 52.35
N SER A 349 -8.44 27.80 52.73
CA SER A 349 -9.46 26.99 53.47
C SER A 349 -10.70 26.40 52.73
N ASN A 350 -11.33 25.28 53.16
CA ASN A 350 -10.82 23.98 53.68
C ASN A 350 -11.90 22.84 53.65
N THR A 351 -11.48 21.58 53.40
CA THR A 351 -12.03 20.27 53.89
C THR A 351 -13.52 19.81 53.77
N ALA A 352 -13.65 18.49 53.50
CA ALA A 352 -14.68 17.50 53.95
C ALA A 352 -15.98 17.28 53.11
N SER A 353 -16.65 16.10 53.10
CA SER A 353 -16.23 14.67 53.21
C SER A 353 -17.47 13.73 53.03
N ARG A 354 -17.27 12.42 52.73
CA ARG A 354 -18.25 11.29 52.77
C ARG A 354 -19.35 11.25 51.67
N ALA A 355 -19.98 10.11 51.32
CA ALA A 355 -19.58 8.68 51.40
C ALA A 355 -20.50 7.70 50.59
N VAL A 356 -19.89 6.70 49.94
CA VAL A 356 -20.29 5.27 49.81
C VAL A 356 -21.71 4.87 49.35
N SER A 357 -21.80 4.16 48.20
CA SER A 357 -22.34 2.77 48.08
C SER A 357 -22.40 2.31 46.59
N LYS A 358 -22.83 1.08 46.27
CA LYS A 358 -22.08 -0.20 46.30
C LYS A 358 -22.79 -1.23 45.37
N HIS A 359 -22.15 -2.38 45.09
CA HIS A 359 -22.61 -3.53 44.25
C HIS A 359 -22.49 -3.34 42.73
N SER A 360 -21.98 -4.26 41.90
CA SER A 360 -21.67 -5.73 41.95
C SER A 360 -22.75 -6.68 41.41
N SER A 361 -22.45 -7.30 40.26
CA SER A 361 -22.82 -8.67 39.87
C SER A 361 -21.94 -9.11 38.68
N ALA A 362 -21.94 -10.42 38.35
CA ALA A 362 -20.85 -11.11 37.61
C ALA A 362 -21.34 -11.77 36.29
N PRO A 363 -20.43 -12.24 35.39
CA PRO A 363 -20.80 -12.75 34.06
C PRO A 363 -21.30 -14.21 34.06
N ILE A 364 -21.86 -14.64 32.92
CA ILE A 364 -22.48 -15.95 32.67
C ILE A 364 -21.88 -16.55 31.37
N PRO A 365 -21.72 -17.88 31.23
CA PRO A 365 -20.51 -18.45 30.62
C PRO A 365 -20.64 -18.95 29.18
N GLN A 366 -19.49 -19.30 28.61
CA GLN A 366 -19.35 -20.06 27.36
C GLN A 366 -19.65 -21.55 27.58
N VAL A 367 -20.13 -22.24 26.54
CA VAL A 367 -20.27 -23.70 26.49
C VAL A 367 -19.18 -24.26 25.59
N MET A 368 -18.42 -25.23 26.10
CA MET A 368 -17.54 -26.08 25.29
C MET A 368 -18.32 -27.30 24.81
N VAL A 369 -17.97 -27.78 23.62
CA VAL A 369 -18.39 -29.11 23.12
C VAL A 369 -17.13 -29.96 23.08
N GLU A 370 -17.19 -31.17 23.65
CA GLU A 370 -16.11 -32.15 23.50
C GLU A 370 -16.17 -32.74 22.09
N GLU A 371 -15.05 -32.67 21.35
CA GLU A 371 -14.86 -33.50 20.17
C GLU A 371 -14.49 -34.92 20.61
N VAL A 372 -15.20 -35.92 20.07
CA VAL A 372 -14.88 -37.33 20.31
C VAL A 372 -13.66 -37.68 19.47
N GLU A 373 -12.59 -38.17 20.10
CA GLU A 373 -11.41 -38.65 19.38
C GLU A 373 -11.77 -39.82 18.46
N HIS A 374 -11.69 -39.60 17.15
CA HIS A 374 -11.63 -40.68 16.17
C HIS A 374 -10.16 -41.02 15.90
N ASP A 375 -9.76 -42.20 16.37
CA ASP A 375 -8.44 -42.78 16.10
C ASP A 375 -8.22 -42.87 14.59
N THR A 376 -7.27 -42.07 14.09
CA THR A 376 -7.05 -41.84 12.66
C THR A 376 -5.57 -41.69 12.33
N ALA A 377 -5.12 -42.47 11.33
CA ALA A 377 -3.72 -42.56 10.93
C ALA A 377 -3.14 -41.30 10.27
N VAL A 378 -3.92 -40.23 10.11
CA VAL A 378 -3.49 -38.97 9.49
C VAL A 378 -3.51 -37.86 10.53
N ALA A 379 -2.35 -37.46 11.02
CA ALA A 379 -2.23 -36.45 12.06
C ALA A 379 -2.64 -35.05 11.56
N HIS A 380 -3.56 -34.38 12.27
CA HIS A 380 -3.99 -33.00 11.98
C HIS A 380 -2.81 -32.02 11.77
N SER A 381 -1.71 -32.21 12.50
CA SER A 381 -0.53 -31.33 12.50
C SER A 381 0.19 -31.20 11.15
N ILE A 382 -0.03 -32.12 10.19
CA ILE A 382 0.60 -32.03 8.86
C ILE A 382 -0.12 -31.03 7.94
N PHE A 383 -1.39 -30.73 8.20
CA PHE A 383 -2.16 -29.74 7.43
C PHE A 383 -1.90 -28.35 8.01
N ARG A 384 -1.14 -27.54 7.28
CA ARG A 384 -0.73 -26.20 7.71
C ARG A 384 -1.62 -25.13 7.05
N ALA A 385 -1.28 -23.86 7.24
CA ALA A 385 -2.07 -22.74 6.72
C ALA A 385 -2.14 -22.69 5.18
N TYR A 386 -1.13 -23.21 4.48
CA TYR A 386 -0.90 -23.00 3.03
C TYR A 386 -0.47 -24.25 2.25
N ASP A 387 -0.04 -25.29 2.96
CA ASP A 387 0.51 -26.53 2.41
C ASP A 387 0.18 -27.70 3.36
N ILE A 388 0.41 -28.92 2.88
CA ILE A 388 0.56 -30.10 3.74
C ILE A 388 2.05 -30.36 3.88
N ARG A 389 2.58 -30.57 5.09
CA ARG A 389 4.02 -30.80 5.31
C ARG A 389 4.29 -31.60 6.58
N GLY A 390 4.94 -32.75 6.43
CA GLY A 390 5.18 -33.72 7.49
C GLY A 390 6.54 -34.42 7.41
N THR A 391 6.86 -35.17 8.45
CA THR A 391 8.09 -35.97 8.57
C THR A 391 7.88 -37.32 7.89
N VAL A 392 8.73 -37.63 6.92
CA VAL A 392 8.72 -38.88 6.17
C VAL A 392 8.89 -40.07 7.11
N ASN A 393 8.09 -41.12 6.92
CA ASN A 393 8.07 -42.36 7.73
C ASN A 393 7.63 -42.19 9.20
N ASP A 394 7.16 -41.02 9.59
CA ASP A 394 6.57 -40.72 10.91
C ASP A 394 5.12 -40.27 10.73
N ASN A 395 4.90 -38.98 10.45
CA ASN A 395 3.57 -38.40 10.27
C ASN A 395 3.17 -38.19 8.78
N LEU A 396 4.09 -38.47 7.84
CA LEU A 396 3.85 -38.51 6.39
C LEU A 396 4.39 -39.83 5.82
N THR A 397 3.48 -40.72 5.44
CA THR A 397 3.76 -42.05 4.87
C THR A 397 3.04 -42.24 3.53
N PRO A 398 3.34 -43.30 2.75
CA PRO A 398 2.58 -43.63 1.55
C PRO A 398 1.06 -43.78 1.81
N ASP A 399 0.66 -44.41 2.91
CA ASP A 399 -0.77 -44.55 3.27
C ASP A 399 -1.46 -43.21 3.58
N VAL A 400 -0.71 -42.24 4.11
CA VAL A 400 -1.18 -40.87 4.33
C VAL A 400 -1.31 -40.14 2.98
N ALA A 401 -0.34 -40.31 2.08
CA ALA A 401 -0.38 -39.74 0.74
C ALA A 401 -1.56 -40.29 -0.10
N GLU A 402 -1.83 -41.58 -0.03
CA GLU A 402 -2.97 -42.22 -0.69
C GLU A 402 -4.32 -41.69 -0.14
N GLN A 403 -4.45 -41.51 1.17
CA GLN A 403 -5.64 -40.91 1.78
C GLN A 403 -5.84 -39.43 1.39
N ILE A 404 -4.75 -38.68 1.22
CA ILE A 404 -4.80 -37.31 0.67
C ILE A 404 -5.22 -37.33 -0.81
N GLY A 405 -4.75 -38.30 -1.60
CA GLY A 405 -5.18 -38.51 -2.99
C GLY A 405 -6.66 -38.86 -3.11
N LEU A 406 -7.15 -39.78 -2.27
CA LEU A 406 -8.56 -40.11 -2.13
C LEU A 406 -9.40 -38.87 -1.79
N ALA A 407 -8.94 -38.05 -0.83
CA ALA A 407 -9.65 -36.84 -0.44
C ALA A 407 -9.68 -35.79 -1.57
N LEU A 408 -8.55 -35.55 -2.22
CA LEU A 408 -8.40 -34.54 -3.27
C LEU A 408 -9.17 -34.91 -4.55
N GLY A 409 -9.06 -36.16 -5.01
CA GLY A 409 -9.80 -36.64 -6.18
C GLY A 409 -11.31 -36.58 -5.95
N SER A 410 -11.77 -36.91 -4.74
CA SER A 410 -13.16 -36.78 -4.35
C SER A 410 -13.67 -35.34 -4.32
N GLU A 411 -12.83 -34.41 -3.85
CA GLU A 411 -13.13 -32.97 -3.81
C GLU A 411 -13.22 -32.37 -5.22
N LEU A 412 -12.30 -32.73 -6.13
CA LEU A 412 -12.33 -32.33 -7.54
C LEU A 412 -13.62 -32.80 -8.21
N LEU A 413 -13.96 -34.09 -8.08
CA LEU A 413 -15.16 -34.68 -8.67
C LEU A 413 -16.47 -34.08 -8.12
N ILE A 414 -16.45 -33.55 -6.88
CA ILE A 414 -17.58 -32.81 -6.30
C ILE A 414 -17.71 -31.39 -6.89
N ARG A 415 -16.60 -30.78 -7.32
CA ARG A 415 -16.56 -29.49 -8.03
C ARG A 415 -16.88 -29.59 -9.53
N GLY A 416 -16.97 -30.81 -10.07
CA GLY A 416 -17.13 -31.08 -11.51
C GLY A 416 -15.80 -31.26 -12.26
N GLU A 417 -14.67 -31.13 -11.56
CA GLU A 417 -13.33 -31.31 -12.10
C GLU A 417 -12.95 -32.80 -12.14
N SER A 418 -12.36 -33.26 -13.24
CA SER A 418 -12.09 -34.69 -13.47
C SER A 418 -10.64 -35.02 -13.83
N LYS A 419 -9.72 -34.05 -13.80
CA LYS A 419 -8.31 -34.20 -14.16
C LYS A 419 -7.42 -33.30 -13.29
N ILE A 420 -6.25 -33.79 -12.87
CA ILE A 420 -5.25 -33.04 -12.10
C ILE A 420 -3.82 -33.32 -12.61
N VAL A 421 -2.94 -32.32 -12.58
CA VAL A 421 -1.49 -32.50 -12.80
C VAL A 421 -0.80 -33.00 -11.53
N LEU A 422 0.08 -33.99 -11.65
CA LEU A 422 0.96 -34.49 -10.59
C LEU A 422 2.43 -34.34 -11.00
N GLY A 423 3.24 -33.70 -10.16
CA GLY A 423 4.70 -33.72 -10.26
C GLY A 423 5.37 -33.87 -8.89
N TRP A 424 6.71 -33.90 -8.85
CA TRP A 424 7.45 -33.98 -7.57
C TRP A 424 8.89 -33.44 -7.57
N ASP A 425 9.39 -33.05 -6.39
CA ASP A 425 10.76 -32.55 -6.19
C ASP A 425 11.83 -33.67 -6.17
N GLY A 426 13.10 -33.30 -5.97
CA GLY A 426 14.25 -34.21 -6.03
C GLY A 426 14.49 -35.08 -4.79
N ARG A 427 13.56 -35.14 -3.82
CA ARG A 427 13.75 -35.88 -2.56
C ARG A 427 13.62 -37.39 -2.75
N LEU A 428 14.35 -38.14 -1.94
CA LEU A 428 14.36 -39.61 -1.99
C LEU A 428 12.97 -40.24 -1.78
N SER A 429 12.10 -39.60 -0.99
CA SER A 429 10.72 -40.06 -0.73
C SER A 429 9.66 -39.53 -1.70
N SER A 430 10.00 -38.52 -2.50
CA SER A 430 9.05 -37.86 -3.40
C SER A 430 8.43 -38.80 -4.45
N PRO A 431 9.17 -39.70 -5.12
CA PRO A 431 8.59 -40.66 -6.05
C PRO A 431 7.60 -41.65 -5.41
N GLU A 432 7.88 -42.12 -4.19
CA GLU A 432 7.01 -43.08 -3.48
C GLU A 432 5.72 -42.41 -3.00
N LEU A 433 5.83 -41.23 -2.39
CA LEU A 433 4.69 -40.43 -1.97
C LEU A 433 3.84 -39.99 -3.17
N ALA A 434 4.46 -39.66 -4.32
CA ALA A 434 3.74 -39.37 -5.56
C ALA A 434 2.98 -40.59 -6.11
N ALA A 435 3.60 -41.77 -6.11
CA ALA A 435 2.94 -43.00 -6.57
C ALA A 435 1.73 -43.39 -5.71
N ALA A 436 1.83 -43.23 -4.38
CA ALA A 436 0.71 -43.48 -3.46
C ALA A 436 -0.40 -42.42 -3.58
N LEU A 437 -0.04 -41.14 -3.69
CA LEU A 437 -0.96 -40.03 -3.97
C LEU A 437 -1.72 -40.27 -5.29
N GLN A 438 -1.03 -40.69 -6.35
CA GLN A 438 -1.59 -41.05 -7.65
C GLN A 438 -2.57 -42.22 -7.56
N LYS A 439 -2.23 -43.29 -6.84
CA LYS A 439 -3.13 -44.42 -6.57
C LYS A 439 -4.42 -43.96 -5.90
N GLY A 440 -4.31 -43.08 -4.90
CA GLY A 440 -5.45 -42.46 -4.23
C GLY A 440 -6.33 -41.68 -5.21
N LEU A 441 -5.73 -40.75 -5.98
CA LEU A 441 -6.44 -39.95 -6.99
C LEU A 441 -7.20 -40.83 -8.01
N LEU A 442 -6.50 -41.78 -8.66
CA LEU A 442 -7.09 -42.65 -9.69
C LEU A 442 -8.24 -43.50 -9.14
N SER A 443 -8.15 -43.97 -7.89
CA SER A 443 -9.19 -44.79 -7.25
C SER A 443 -10.52 -44.05 -6.98
N THR A 444 -10.52 -42.71 -7.08
CA THR A 444 -11.76 -41.91 -7.00
C THR A 444 -12.51 -41.82 -8.32
N GLY A 445 -11.84 -42.08 -9.45
CA GLY A 445 -12.31 -41.72 -10.80
C GLY A 445 -11.66 -40.44 -11.36
N CYS A 446 -10.83 -39.72 -10.61
CA CYS A 446 -10.09 -38.56 -11.09
C CYS A 446 -8.91 -39.00 -11.97
N ASN A 447 -8.75 -38.38 -13.14
CA ASN A 447 -7.63 -38.61 -14.05
C ASN A 447 -6.38 -37.83 -13.59
N VAL A 448 -5.19 -38.37 -13.88
CA VAL A 448 -3.91 -37.76 -13.49
C VAL A 448 -3.04 -37.54 -14.73
N ILE A 449 -2.60 -36.30 -14.97
CA ILE A 449 -1.43 -36.06 -15.84
C ILE A 449 -0.20 -36.11 -14.95
N ASN A 450 0.60 -37.16 -15.08
CA ASN A 450 1.90 -37.25 -14.46
C ASN A 450 2.92 -36.47 -15.31
N ILE A 451 3.56 -35.46 -14.72
CA ILE A 451 4.65 -34.69 -15.36
C ILE A 451 6.04 -35.04 -14.80
N GLY A 452 6.13 -36.02 -13.90
CA GLY A 452 7.37 -36.53 -13.35
C GLY A 452 8.05 -35.60 -12.34
N SER A 453 9.38 -35.70 -12.25
CA SER A 453 10.17 -34.86 -11.35
C SER A 453 10.49 -33.50 -11.98
N VAL A 454 10.05 -32.42 -11.34
CA VAL A 454 10.02 -31.06 -11.89
C VAL A 454 10.18 -30.00 -10.78
N VAL A 455 10.49 -28.75 -11.17
CA VAL A 455 10.35 -27.58 -10.28
C VAL A 455 8.88 -27.21 -10.07
N THR A 456 8.57 -26.56 -8.94
CA THR A 456 7.21 -26.10 -8.61
C THR A 456 6.65 -25.13 -9.65
N GLY A 457 7.48 -24.24 -10.21
CA GLY A 457 7.08 -23.35 -11.32
C GLY A 457 6.60 -24.11 -12.58
N MET A 458 7.16 -25.29 -12.88
CA MET A 458 6.72 -26.13 -13.99
C MET A 458 5.35 -26.79 -13.73
N MET A 459 5.03 -27.17 -12.49
CA MET A 459 3.69 -27.68 -12.15
C MET A 459 2.64 -26.56 -12.26
N TYR A 460 2.98 -25.33 -11.83
CA TYR A 460 2.11 -24.18 -12.04
C TYR A 460 1.93 -23.86 -13.53
N TYR A 461 3.00 -23.85 -14.33
CA TYR A 461 2.94 -23.71 -15.79
C TYR A 461 2.03 -24.77 -16.44
N ALA A 462 2.11 -26.03 -16.01
CA ALA A 462 1.22 -27.10 -16.48
C ALA A 462 -0.26 -26.79 -16.20
N CYS A 463 -0.59 -26.20 -15.05
CA CYS A 463 -1.98 -25.77 -14.73
C CYS A 463 -2.46 -24.58 -15.59
N HIS A 464 -1.59 -23.93 -16.34
CA HIS A 464 -1.92 -22.86 -17.28
C HIS A 464 -2.06 -23.34 -18.73
N GLU A 465 -1.20 -24.25 -19.20
CA GLU A 465 -1.13 -24.69 -20.60
C GLU A 465 -1.73 -26.09 -20.89
N LEU A 466 -2.03 -26.91 -19.88
CA LEU A 466 -2.70 -28.21 -20.07
C LEU A 466 -4.23 -28.10 -19.96
N ASP A 467 -4.94 -29.17 -20.31
CA ASP A 467 -6.40 -29.28 -20.28
C ASP A 467 -6.99 -29.45 -18.87
N THR A 468 -6.24 -29.04 -17.83
CA THR A 468 -6.75 -28.90 -16.46
C THR A 468 -6.12 -27.69 -15.76
N THR A 469 -6.89 -27.07 -14.88
CA THR A 469 -6.48 -25.93 -14.04
C THR A 469 -6.06 -26.37 -12.63
N ASN A 470 -6.00 -27.68 -12.38
CA ASN A 470 -5.76 -28.30 -11.09
C ASN A 470 -4.40 -29.00 -11.08
N GLY A 471 -3.67 -28.90 -9.97
CA GLY A 471 -2.34 -29.47 -9.85
C GLY A 471 -1.92 -29.77 -8.41
N ILE A 472 -1.03 -30.73 -8.24
CA ILE A 472 -0.38 -31.07 -6.98
C ILE A 472 1.09 -31.40 -7.23
N ILE A 473 1.97 -30.86 -6.40
CA ILE A 473 3.39 -31.23 -6.41
C ILE A 473 3.78 -31.78 -5.05
N VAL A 474 4.46 -32.93 -5.05
CA VAL A 474 5.07 -33.53 -3.87
C VAL A 474 6.42 -32.83 -3.63
N THR A 475 6.57 -32.17 -2.49
CA THR A 475 7.71 -31.29 -2.23
C THR A 475 7.98 -31.09 -0.74
N GLY A 476 9.25 -31.06 -0.36
CA GLY A 476 9.71 -30.50 0.91
C GLY A 476 10.27 -29.07 0.81
N SER A 477 10.39 -28.51 -0.39
CA SER A 477 10.93 -27.15 -0.67
C SER A 477 12.29 -26.95 0.01
N HIS A 478 12.52 -25.86 0.73
CA HIS A 478 13.77 -25.54 1.42
C HIS A 478 13.99 -26.30 2.76
N ASN A 479 13.12 -27.24 3.14
CA ASN A 479 13.24 -27.96 4.43
C ASN A 479 14.32 -29.06 4.38
N ASP A 480 14.75 -29.55 5.55
CA ASP A 480 15.64 -30.72 5.66
C ASP A 480 15.08 -31.96 4.95
N SER A 481 15.96 -32.87 4.50
CA SER A 481 15.62 -34.04 3.66
C SER A 481 14.58 -35.00 4.26
N SER A 482 14.46 -35.04 5.59
CA SER A 482 13.45 -35.83 6.31
C SER A 482 12.03 -35.26 6.27
N LEU A 483 11.83 -34.04 5.77
CA LEU A 483 10.53 -33.41 5.59
C LEU A 483 10.09 -33.47 4.12
N ASN A 484 8.81 -33.75 3.90
CA ASN A 484 8.16 -33.70 2.58
C ASN A 484 6.72 -33.21 2.74
N GLY A 485 5.94 -33.13 1.66
CA GLY A 485 4.60 -32.58 1.70
C GLY A 485 3.98 -32.32 0.33
N PHE A 486 2.92 -31.51 0.29
CA PHE A 486 2.12 -31.24 -0.90
C PHE A 486 1.76 -29.75 -1.00
N LYS A 487 2.13 -29.11 -2.11
CA LYS A 487 1.57 -27.81 -2.56
C LYS A 487 0.43 -28.12 -3.55
N ILE A 488 -0.79 -27.65 -3.28
CA ILE A 488 -2.00 -28.06 -4.02
C ILE A 488 -2.73 -26.86 -4.64
N ILE A 489 -3.10 -26.97 -5.91
CA ILE A 489 -3.81 -25.99 -6.74
C ILE A 489 -5.15 -26.57 -7.20
N ILE A 490 -6.24 -25.82 -7.02
CA ILE A 490 -7.54 -26.08 -7.65
C ILE A 490 -7.96 -24.81 -8.38
N ASN A 491 -8.38 -24.92 -9.64
CA ASN A 491 -8.81 -23.80 -10.49
C ASN A 491 -7.79 -22.64 -10.51
N ARG A 492 -6.49 -22.97 -10.67
CA ARG A 492 -5.31 -22.06 -10.59
C ARG A 492 -5.12 -21.34 -9.25
N GLN A 493 -5.94 -21.59 -8.23
CA GLN A 493 -5.81 -21.03 -6.89
C GLN A 493 -5.19 -22.03 -5.93
N THR A 494 -4.24 -21.59 -5.10
CA THR A 494 -3.64 -22.46 -4.07
C THR A 494 -4.62 -22.73 -2.94
N LEU A 495 -4.79 -24.00 -2.58
CA LEU A 495 -5.59 -24.39 -1.41
C LEU A 495 -4.95 -23.85 -0.14
N ILE A 496 -5.75 -23.18 0.69
CA ILE A 496 -5.34 -22.63 1.99
C ILE A 496 -6.32 -23.02 3.08
N LYS A 497 -5.82 -23.03 4.33
CA LYS A 497 -6.59 -23.06 5.58
C LYS A 497 -7.84 -23.95 5.55
N GLU A 498 -9.04 -23.36 5.53
CA GLU A 498 -10.33 -24.03 5.69
C GLU A 498 -10.58 -25.03 4.55
N SER A 499 -10.04 -24.78 3.36
CA SER A 499 -10.12 -25.72 2.22
C SER A 499 -9.10 -26.87 2.30
N LEU A 500 -7.96 -26.69 2.99
CA LEU A 500 -7.07 -27.81 3.35
C LEU A 500 -7.66 -28.63 4.50
N MET A 501 -8.27 -27.98 5.49
CA MET A 501 -9.02 -28.63 6.56
C MET A 501 -10.21 -29.45 6.01
N ALA A 502 -10.87 -28.98 4.95
CA ALA A 502 -11.92 -29.76 4.28
C ALA A 502 -11.41 -31.13 3.79
N LEU A 503 -10.18 -31.22 3.28
CA LEU A 503 -9.55 -32.49 2.92
C LEU A 503 -9.27 -33.37 4.16
N TYR A 504 -8.74 -32.80 5.24
CA TYR A 504 -8.57 -33.52 6.52
C TYR A 504 -9.92 -34.08 7.03
N HIS A 505 -10.95 -33.24 7.15
CA HIS A 505 -12.28 -33.67 7.58
C HIS A 505 -12.93 -34.66 6.60
N ARG A 506 -12.56 -34.67 5.31
CA ARG A 506 -12.98 -35.69 4.33
C ARG A 506 -12.34 -37.05 4.63
N ILE A 507 -11.04 -37.07 4.96
CA ILE A 507 -10.34 -38.29 5.42
C ILE A 507 -10.96 -38.83 6.70
N GLN A 508 -11.15 -37.97 7.71
CA GLN A 508 -11.77 -38.31 9.00
C GLN A 508 -13.12 -39.02 8.84
N ARG A 509 -13.98 -38.50 7.95
CA ARG A 509 -15.32 -39.06 7.67
C ARG A 509 -15.31 -40.21 6.66
N LYS A 510 -14.17 -40.51 6.03
CA LYS A 510 -14.02 -41.44 4.88
C LYS A 510 -15.00 -41.12 3.74
N ASP A 511 -15.25 -39.82 3.53
CA ASP A 511 -16.19 -39.27 2.54
C ASP A 511 -15.53 -39.22 1.16
N PHE A 512 -15.31 -40.41 0.59
CA PHE A 512 -14.58 -40.62 -0.66
C PHE A 512 -15.51 -41.01 -1.82
N ARG A 513 -15.21 -40.50 -3.01
CA ARG A 513 -15.68 -41.05 -4.29
C ARG A 513 -14.89 -42.33 -4.61
N THR A 514 -15.51 -43.21 -5.38
CA THR A 514 -14.89 -44.42 -5.92
C THR A 514 -15.09 -44.50 -7.42
N GLY A 515 -14.07 -44.97 -8.13
CA GLY A 515 -14.06 -45.05 -9.59
C GLY A 515 -12.74 -45.57 -10.12
N GLN A 516 -12.49 -45.36 -11.41
CA GLN A 516 -11.22 -45.69 -12.05
C GLN A 516 -10.84 -44.58 -13.03
N GLY A 517 -9.94 -43.70 -12.60
CA GLY A 517 -9.34 -42.68 -13.44
C GLY A 517 -8.26 -43.24 -14.37
N LEU A 518 -7.86 -42.44 -15.35
CA LEU A 518 -6.77 -42.73 -16.27
C LEU A 518 -5.52 -41.92 -15.92
N ILE A 519 -4.36 -42.46 -16.27
CA ILE A 519 -3.05 -41.80 -16.17
C ILE A 519 -2.57 -41.37 -17.56
N GLU A 520 -2.03 -40.17 -17.66
CA GLU A 520 -1.39 -39.59 -18.84
C GLU A 520 0.03 -39.17 -18.45
N GLU A 521 1.07 -39.75 -19.07
CA GLU A 521 2.47 -39.40 -18.83
C GLU A 521 2.91 -38.30 -19.81
N LYS A 522 3.28 -37.11 -19.32
CA LYS A 522 3.64 -35.97 -20.19
C LYS A 522 4.89 -35.20 -19.73
N ASN A 523 5.94 -35.23 -20.53
CA ASN A 523 7.10 -34.34 -20.33
C ASN A 523 6.81 -32.93 -20.87
N ILE A 524 6.78 -31.93 -19.99
CA ILE A 524 6.60 -30.50 -20.32
C ILE A 524 7.90 -29.69 -20.27
N SER A 525 9.07 -30.34 -20.15
CA SER A 525 10.37 -29.67 -19.97
C SER A 525 10.85 -28.90 -21.19
N HIS A 526 10.29 -29.15 -22.38
CA HIS A 526 10.60 -28.40 -23.59
C HIS A 526 9.66 -27.20 -23.71
N ASP A 527 8.34 -27.45 -23.73
CA ASP A 527 7.28 -26.43 -23.73
C ASP A 527 7.58 -25.27 -22.76
N TYR A 528 7.92 -25.59 -21.51
CA TYR A 528 8.28 -24.62 -20.48
C TYR A 528 9.53 -23.79 -20.81
N LEU A 529 10.62 -24.45 -21.22
CA LEU A 529 11.87 -23.77 -21.55
C LEU A 529 11.72 -22.89 -22.78
N ASP A 530 11.04 -23.39 -23.81
CA ASP A 530 10.85 -22.68 -25.08
C ASP A 530 9.95 -21.46 -24.87
N ARG A 531 8.93 -21.58 -24.00
CA ARG A 531 8.07 -20.47 -23.56
C ARG A 531 8.83 -19.36 -22.81
N ILE A 532 9.88 -19.69 -22.05
CA ILE A 532 10.76 -18.66 -21.45
C ILE A 532 11.66 -18.06 -22.54
N GLN A 533 12.39 -18.88 -23.28
CA GLN A 533 13.36 -18.43 -24.29
C GLN A 533 12.73 -17.59 -25.42
N SER A 534 11.47 -17.85 -25.79
CA SER A 534 10.77 -17.08 -26.83
C SER A 534 10.40 -15.65 -26.41
N ASP A 535 10.38 -15.37 -25.10
CA ASP A 535 10.05 -14.06 -24.54
C ASP A 535 11.30 -13.25 -24.12
N ILE A 536 12.39 -13.93 -23.72
CA ILE A 536 13.58 -13.31 -23.11
C ILE A 536 14.66 -12.95 -24.15
N GLN A 537 15.21 -11.72 -24.09
CA GLN A 537 16.26 -11.27 -25.03
C GLN A 537 17.49 -10.65 -24.33
N LEU A 538 18.62 -11.37 -24.32
CA LEU A 538 19.87 -10.86 -23.78
C LEU A 538 20.59 -9.92 -24.76
N SER A 539 21.14 -8.80 -24.26
CA SER A 539 21.92 -7.84 -25.07
C SER A 539 23.44 -7.99 -24.98
N ARG A 540 23.95 -8.71 -23.97
CA ARG A 540 25.35 -9.13 -23.85
C ARG A 540 25.43 -10.53 -23.23
N PRO A 541 26.48 -11.32 -23.52
CA PRO A 541 26.78 -12.51 -22.71
C PRO A 541 27.08 -12.08 -21.27
N LEU A 542 26.66 -12.92 -20.32
CA LEU A 542 27.00 -12.80 -18.90
C LEU A 542 27.61 -14.14 -18.45
N LYS A 543 28.54 -14.06 -17.50
CA LYS A 543 29.05 -15.23 -16.77
C LYS A 543 28.30 -15.34 -15.45
N VAL A 544 27.68 -16.50 -15.22
CA VAL A 544 26.79 -16.76 -14.08
C VAL A 544 27.27 -18.00 -13.34
N VAL A 545 27.46 -17.89 -12.02
CA VAL A 545 27.51 -19.08 -11.16
C VAL A 545 26.07 -19.45 -10.79
N PHE A 546 25.65 -20.68 -11.09
CA PHE A 546 24.30 -21.15 -10.78
C PHE A 546 24.36 -22.25 -9.72
N ASP A 547 23.79 -21.97 -8.56
CA ASP A 547 23.66 -22.88 -7.43
C ASP A 547 22.21 -23.38 -7.28
N ALA A 548 22.05 -24.70 -7.17
CA ALA A 548 20.77 -25.35 -6.93
C ALA A 548 20.73 -26.17 -5.62
N GLY A 549 21.79 -26.18 -4.80
CA GLY A 549 21.84 -26.87 -3.51
C GLY A 549 21.45 -28.36 -3.56
N ASN A 550 21.73 -29.05 -4.68
CA ASN A 550 21.27 -30.42 -5.00
C ASN A 550 19.74 -30.61 -5.15
N GLY A 551 18.97 -29.52 -5.23
CA GLY A 551 17.53 -29.51 -5.52
C GLY A 551 17.19 -29.80 -7.00
N ILE A 552 15.90 -29.96 -7.29
CA ILE A 552 15.40 -30.39 -8.61
C ILE A 552 15.62 -29.34 -9.73
N ALA A 553 15.84 -28.08 -9.36
CA ALA A 553 16.08 -26.98 -10.28
C ALA A 553 17.42 -27.08 -11.05
N GLY A 554 18.39 -27.85 -10.55
CA GLY A 554 19.75 -27.92 -11.12
C GLY A 554 19.80 -28.26 -12.62
N PRO A 555 19.32 -29.44 -13.06
CA PRO A 555 19.42 -29.84 -14.47
C PRO A 555 18.63 -28.96 -15.43
N ILE A 556 17.45 -28.50 -15.02
CA ILE A 556 16.55 -27.68 -15.85
C ILE A 556 17.03 -26.22 -15.93
N GLY A 557 17.51 -25.65 -14.83
CA GLY A 557 18.11 -24.31 -14.78
C GLY A 557 19.42 -24.23 -15.57
N LEU A 558 20.29 -25.24 -15.45
CA LEU A 558 21.49 -25.33 -16.30
C LEU A 558 21.15 -25.43 -17.79
N LYS A 559 20.05 -26.10 -18.16
CA LYS A 559 19.59 -26.15 -19.55
C LYS A 559 19.10 -24.77 -20.00
N LEU A 560 18.22 -24.12 -19.22
CA LEU A 560 17.71 -22.77 -19.49
C LEU A 560 18.83 -21.75 -19.71
N LEU A 561 19.73 -21.61 -18.73
CA LEU A 561 20.77 -20.59 -18.75
C LEU A 561 21.74 -20.80 -19.93
N LYS A 562 22.09 -22.05 -20.26
CA LYS A 562 22.95 -22.35 -21.41
C LYS A 562 22.26 -22.12 -22.74
N THR A 563 20.96 -22.40 -22.88
CA THR A 563 20.25 -22.14 -24.14
C THR A 563 19.93 -20.66 -24.33
N MET A 564 19.85 -19.87 -23.25
CA MET A 564 19.90 -18.40 -23.29
C MET A 564 21.27 -17.82 -23.73
N GLY A 565 22.31 -18.65 -23.90
CA GLY A 565 23.63 -18.21 -24.39
C GLY A 565 24.62 -17.72 -23.33
N LEU A 566 24.41 -18.07 -22.05
CA LEU A 566 25.25 -17.64 -20.93
C LEU A 566 26.46 -18.55 -20.71
N GLU A 567 27.56 -18.01 -20.17
CA GLU A 567 28.63 -18.83 -19.58
C GLU A 567 28.19 -19.25 -18.17
N VAL A 568 27.85 -20.52 -17.98
CA VAL A 568 27.27 -21.01 -16.71
C VAL A 568 28.25 -21.92 -15.98
N VAL A 569 28.71 -21.49 -14.81
CA VAL A 569 29.46 -22.31 -13.86
C VAL A 569 28.48 -23.04 -12.93
N PRO A 570 28.40 -24.38 -12.97
CA PRO A 570 27.45 -25.15 -12.16
C PRO A 570 27.97 -25.35 -10.73
N LEU A 571 27.20 -24.95 -9.73
CA LEU A 571 27.39 -25.27 -8.32
C LEU A 571 26.26 -26.23 -7.89
N PHE A 572 26.63 -27.40 -7.35
CA PHE A 572 25.70 -28.42 -6.79
C PHE A 572 24.45 -28.76 -7.64
N CYS A 573 24.51 -28.61 -8.96
CA CYS A 573 23.38 -28.77 -9.88
C CYS A 573 22.96 -30.23 -10.18
N ASN A 574 23.64 -31.22 -9.59
CA ASN A 574 23.22 -32.62 -9.66
C ASN A 574 22.18 -32.88 -8.57
N VAL A 575 21.02 -33.42 -8.93
CA VAL A 575 19.93 -33.69 -7.99
C VAL A 575 20.36 -34.78 -7.01
N ASP A 576 20.36 -34.47 -5.71
CA ASP A 576 20.62 -35.40 -4.62
C ASP A 576 19.78 -34.99 -3.40
N GLY A 577 18.70 -35.74 -3.17
CA GLY A 577 17.77 -35.52 -2.05
C GLY A 577 18.36 -35.72 -0.65
N ASN A 578 19.64 -36.08 -0.52
CA ASN A 578 20.37 -36.01 0.75
C ASN A 578 20.84 -34.59 1.11
N PHE A 579 20.91 -33.67 0.11
CA PHE A 579 21.46 -32.31 0.22
C PHE A 579 22.87 -32.26 0.87
N PRO A 580 23.86 -32.98 0.32
CA PRO A 580 25.15 -33.25 1.00
C PRO A 580 26.09 -32.06 1.16
N ASN A 581 25.85 -30.92 0.50
CA ASN A 581 26.75 -29.76 0.49
C ASN A 581 26.30 -28.66 1.46
N HIS A 582 25.06 -28.18 1.30
CA HIS A 582 24.36 -27.27 2.21
C HIS A 582 22.85 -27.44 2.04
N LYS A 583 22.05 -26.77 2.88
CA LYS A 583 20.59 -26.78 2.70
C LYS A 583 20.22 -25.98 1.44
N PRO A 584 19.26 -26.44 0.62
CA PRO A 584 18.78 -25.70 -0.54
C PRO A 584 17.79 -24.61 -0.09
N ASN A 585 18.30 -23.64 0.69
CA ASN A 585 17.58 -22.46 1.13
C ASN A 585 18.39 -21.19 0.82
N PRO A 586 18.08 -20.45 -0.27
CA PRO A 586 18.76 -19.20 -0.57
C PRO A 586 18.45 -18.07 0.44
N SER A 587 17.44 -18.24 1.31
CA SER A 587 17.12 -17.27 2.37
C SER A 587 18.00 -17.37 3.62
N ASP A 588 18.89 -18.36 3.72
CA ASP A 588 19.90 -18.45 4.79
C ASP A 588 21.28 -18.05 4.19
N PRO A 589 21.89 -16.94 4.64
CA PRO A 589 23.21 -16.52 4.16
C PRO A 589 24.29 -17.61 4.23
N LYS A 590 24.15 -18.61 5.14
CA LYS A 590 25.10 -19.72 5.25
C LYS A 590 25.08 -20.66 4.04
N SER A 591 23.93 -20.79 3.37
CA SER A 591 23.82 -21.55 2.12
C SER A 591 24.58 -20.85 0.99
N LEU A 592 24.64 -19.51 0.99
CA LEU A 592 25.21 -18.72 -0.08
C LEU A 592 26.75 -18.63 -0.03
N ILE A 593 27.41 -19.05 1.05
CA ILE A 593 28.87 -18.92 1.23
C ILE A 593 29.66 -19.54 0.06
N ALA A 594 29.26 -20.72 -0.41
CA ALA A 594 29.92 -21.40 -1.53
C ALA A 594 29.70 -20.65 -2.86
N LEU A 595 28.51 -20.07 -3.07
CA LEU A 595 28.20 -19.23 -4.22
C LEU A 595 29.02 -17.92 -4.19
N GLN A 596 29.11 -17.26 -3.05
CA GLN A 596 29.91 -16.03 -2.87
C GLN A 596 31.39 -16.26 -3.20
N GLN A 597 31.96 -17.38 -2.73
CA GLN A 597 33.33 -17.77 -3.06
C GLN A 597 33.48 -18.06 -4.55
N ALA A 598 32.61 -18.89 -5.13
CA ALA A 598 32.68 -19.27 -6.53
C ALA A 598 32.52 -18.09 -7.50
N VAL A 599 31.69 -17.08 -7.20
CA VAL A 599 31.54 -15.88 -8.05
C VAL A 599 32.86 -15.12 -8.15
N VAL A 600 33.50 -14.87 -7.00
CA VAL A 600 34.76 -14.12 -6.92
C VAL A 600 35.93 -14.93 -7.51
N GLU A 601 36.00 -16.23 -7.25
CA GLU A 601 37.04 -17.12 -7.79
C GLU A 601 36.96 -17.29 -9.32
N GLN A 602 35.75 -17.26 -9.90
CA GLN A 602 35.52 -17.48 -11.33
C GLN A 602 35.47 -16.18 -12.14
N GLY A 603 35.43 -15.01 -11.49
CA GLY A 603 35.23 -13.72 -12.13
C GLY A 603 33.89 -13.63 -12.87
N ALA A 604 32.81 -14.06 -12.23
CA ALA A 604 31.46 -14.05 -12.80
C ALA A 604 30.78 -12.68 -12.62
N ASP A 605 29.89 -12.29 -13.55
CA ASP A 605 29.06 -11.08 -13.43
C ASP A 605 28.11 -11.17 -12.21
N LEU A 606 27.65 -12.38 -11.86
CA LEU A 606 26.78 -12.65 -10.72
C LEU A 606 26.73 -14.13 -10.32
N GLY A 607 26.23 -14.38 -9.12
CA GLY A 607 25.79 -15.69 -8.64
C GLY A 607 24.29 -15.74 -8.42
N ILE A 608 23.64 -16.83 -8.84
CA ILE A 608 22.22 -17.09 -8.61
C ILE A 608 22.10 -18.40 -7.82
N ALA A 609 21.39 -18.37 -6.70
CA ALA A 609 20.97 -19.54 -5.94
C ALA A 609 19.46 -19.78 -6.10
N VAL A 610 19.03 -21.03 -6.11
CA VAL A 610 17.62 -21.42 -6.08
C VAL A 610 17.35 -22.46 -4.99
N ASP A 611 16.10 -22.50 -4.49
CA ASP A 611 15.71 -23.42 -3.43
C ASP A 611 15.39 -24.85 -3.91
N GLY A 612 15.11 -25.75 -2.96
CA GLY A 612 14.99 -27.19 -3.20
C GLY A 612 13.94 -27.60 -4.24
N ASP A 613 12.84 -26.83 -4.38
CA ASP A 613 11.82 -27.05 -5.41
C ASP A 613 11.68 -25.94 -6.46
N GLY A 614 12.56 -24.93 -6.45
CA GLY A 614 12.71 -23.97 -7.54
C GLY A 614 11.60 -22.91 -7.63
N ASP A 615 11.12 -22.40 -6.51
CA ASP A 615 10.20 -21.25 -6.47
C ASP A 615 10.69 -20.06 -5.62
N SER A 616 11.84 -20.19 -4.94
CA SER A 616 12.58 -19.06 -4.34
C SER A 616 13.98 -18.85 -4.95
N ILE A 617 14.41 -17.59 -5.04
CA ILE A 617 15.73 -17.16 -5.57
C ILE A 617 16.58 -16.46 -4.50
N GLY A 618 17.90 -16.59 -4.61
CA GLY A 618 18.91 -15.74 -3.96
C GLY A 618 19.90 -15.19 -4.99
N LEU A 619 20.45 -14.01 -4.75
CA LEU A 619 21.33 -13.30 -5.68
C LEU A 619 22.61 -12.83 -4.98
N VAL A 620 23.73 -12.93 -5.69
CA VAL A 620 25.05 -12.49 -5.26
C VAL A 620 25.69 -11.64 -6.38
N ASP A 621 26.24 -10.49 -6.04
CA ASP A 621 26.92 -9.59 -7.00
C ASP A 621 28.36 -10.06 -7.33
N GLU A 622 29.02 -9.38 -8.28
CA GLU A 622 30.37 -9.73 -8.75
C GLU A 622 31.48 -9.60 -7.68
N LYS A 623 31.17 -8.98 -6.53
CA LYS A 623 32.06 -8.82 -5.37
C LYS A 623 31.79 -9.85 -4.27
N GLY A 624 30.80 -10.73 -4.46
CA GLY A 624 30.38 -11.71 -3.47
C GLY A 624 29.40 -11.16 -2.42
N SER A 625 28.78 -10.01 -2.64
CA SER A 625 27.77 -9.43 -1.73
C SER A 625 26.39 -10.02 -2.00
N ILE A 626 25.66 -10.38 -0.95
CA ILE A 626 24.27 -10.90 -1.08
C ILE A 626 23.32 -9.73 -1.38
N ILE A 627 22.53 -9.84 -2.44
CA ILE A 627 21.47 -8.88 -2.78
C ILE A 627 20.14 -9.42 -2.29
N MET A 628 19.56 -8.75 -1.28
CA MET A 628 18.30 -9.17 -0.66
C MET A 628 17.12 -9.15 -1.64
N PRO A 629 16.15 -10.08 -1.56
CA PRO A 629 15.02 -10.14 -2.49
C PRO A 629 14.16 -8.87 -2.57
N ASP A 630 14.08 -8.08 -1.48
CA ASP A 630 13.41 -6.78 -1.50
C ASP A 630 14.15 -5.72 -2.33
N ARG A 631 15.49 -5.82 -2.48
CA ARG A 631 16.27 -5.04 -3.46
C ARG A 631 16.10 -5.56 -4.89
N ILE A 632 16.08 -6.88 -5.10
CA ILE A 632 15.79 -7.47 -6.42
C ILE A 632 14.44 -6.96 -6.94
N LEU A 633 13.43 -6.92 -6.05
CA LEU A 633 12.10 -6.43 -6.37
C LEU A 633 12.05 -4.92 -6.69
N MET A 634 12.96 -4.10 -6.15
CA MET A 634 13.09 -2.68 -6.56
C MET A 634 13.55 -2.55 -8.01
N LEU A 635 14.54 -3.35 -8.44
CA LEU A 635 15.05 -3.35 -9.81
C LEU A 635 13.98 -3.84 -10.80
N LEU A 636 13.30 -4.94 -10.48
CA LEU A 636 12.20 -5.47 -11.28
C LEU A 636 11.00 -4.51 -11.34
N ALA A 637 10.69 -3.80 -10.25
CA ALA A 637 9.62 -2.80 -10.23
C ALA A 637 9.96 -1.58 -11.11
N LYS A 638 11.20 -1.07 -11.04
CA LYS A 638 11.69 0.04 -11.88
C LYS A 638 11.51 -0.26 -13.38
N ASP A 639 11.83 -1.48 -13.79
CA ASP A 639 11.62 -2.00 -15.14
C ASP A 639 10.12 -2.12 -15.49
N ILE A 640 9.36 -2.88 -14.71
CA ILE A 640 7.96 -3.23 -15.03
C ILE A 640 7.03 -2.00 -15.01
N ILE A 641 7.17 -1.11 -14.04
CA ILE A 641 6.33 0.09 -13.92
C ILE A 641 6.54 1.03 -15.12
N SER A 642 7.74 1.03 -15.74
CA SER A 642 8.01 1.83 -16.94
C SER A 642 7.13 1.44 -18.14
N ARG A 643 6.73 0.16 -18.22
CA ARG A 643 5.79 -0.38 -19.23
C ARG A 643 4.34 -0.37 -18.75
N HIS A 644 4.10 -0.47 -17.45
CA HIS A 644 2.77 -0.51 -16.84
C HIS A 644 2.58 0.61 -15.79
N PRO A 645 2.54 1.90 -16.19
CA PRO A 645 2.40 3.01 -15.24
C PRO A 645 1.16 2.87 -14.36
N GLY A 646 1.32 3.05 -13.05
CA GLY A 646 0.24 2.90 -12.08
C GLY A 646 -0.13 1.46 -11.71
N CYS A 647 0.60 0.43 -12.16
CA CYS A 647 0.32 -0.95 -11.75
C CYS A 647 0.52 -1.18 -10.25
N ASP A 648 -0.22 -2.14 -9.68
CA ASP A 648 0.05 -2.62 -8.32
C ASP A 648 1.29 -3.52 -8.29
N VAL A 649 2.16 -3.25 -7.31
CA VAL A 649 3.31 -4.08 -6.94
C VAL A 649 3.16 -4.47 -5.48
N ILE A 650 3.02 -5.77 -5.23
CA ILE A 650 2.75 -6.31 -3.89
C ILE A 650 4.07 -6.78 -3.25
N TYR A 651 4.23 -6.54 -1.95
CA TYR A 651 5.36 -7.06 -1.20
C TYR A 651 4.99 -7.41 0.24
N ASP A 652 5.76 -8.31 0.86
CA ASP A 652 5.48 -8.80 2.20
C ASP A 652 5.87 -7.81 3.32
N ILE A 653 5.31 -7.99 4.52
CA ILE A 653 5.55 -7.12 5.67
C ILE A 653 7.00 -7.13 6.18
N LYS A 654 7.83 -8.12 5.83
CA LYS A 654 9.28 -8.17 6.14
C LYS A 654 10.14 -7.37 5.16
N SER A 655 9.63 -7.00 3.99
CA SER A 655 10.40 -6.26 2.97
C SER A 655 10.71 -4.81 3.40
N SER A 656 11.85 -4.27 2.99
CA SER A 656 12.35 -2.95 3.38
C SER A 656 11.33 -1.81 3.15
N ARG A 657 11.25 -0.84 4.08
CA ARG A 657 10.42 0.37 3.91
C ARG A 657 10.76 1.17 2.65
N ARG A 658 12.00 1.05 2.14
CA ARG A 658 12.49 1.73 0.93
C ARG A 658 11.75 1.30 -0.33
N LEU A 659 11.34 0.04 -0.41
CA LEU A 659 10.62 -0.52 -1.56
C LEU A 659 9.31 0.24 -1.85
N ASN A 660 8.58 0.65 -0.81
CA ASN A 660 7.39 1.50 -0.92
C ASN A 660 7.70 2.84 -1.61
N GLN A 661 8.82 3.46 -1.25
CA GLN A 661 9.27 4.73 -1.81
C GLN A 661 9.68 4.57 -3.28
N VAL A 662 10.46 3.54 -3.62
CA VAL A 662 10.92 3.27 -4.99
C VAL A 662 9.74 2.98 -5.94
N ILE A 663 8.81 2.11 -5.55
CA ILE A 663 7.61 1.81 -6.36
C ILE A 663 6.80 3.09 -6.61
N ALA A 664 6.54 3.90 -5.57
CA ALA A 664 5.79 5.15 -5.70
C ALA A 664 6.51 6.20 -6.55
N GLN A 665 7.85 6.30 -6.44
CA GLN A 665 8.68 7.20 -7.26
C GLN A 665 8.71 6.79 -8.74
N CYS A 666 8.69 5.48 -9.03
CA CYS A 666 8.54 4.97 -10.40
C CYS A 666 7.12 5.19 -10.97
N GLY A 667 6.13 5.52 -10.12
CA GLY A 667 4.74 5.74 -10.51
C GLY A 667 3.83 4.52 -10.38
N GLY A 668 4.24 3.47 -9.67
CA GLY A 668 3.42 2.30 -9.35
C GLY A 668 2.63 2.46 -8.03
N ARG A 669 1.77 1.49 -7.73
CA ARG A 669 1.03 1.40 -6.46
C ARG A 669 1.67 0.37 -5.53
N PRO A 670 2.33 0.78 -4.43
CA PRO A 670 2.96 -0.15 -3.49
C PRO A 670 1.94 -0.74 -2.51
N THR A 671 1.71 -2.06 -2.55
CA THR A 671 0.82 -2.76 -1.61
C THR A 671 1.62 -3.67 -0.67
N MET A 672 1.67 -3.31 0.61
CA MET A 672 2.22 -4.18 1.66
C MET A 672 1.20 -5.24 2.07
N TRP A 673 1.61 -6.51 2.15
CA TRP A 673 0.74 -7.64 2.49
C TRP A 673 1.36 -8.64 3.48
N LYS A 674 0.62 -9.72 3.77
CA LYS A 674 0.98 -10.79 4.71
C LYS A 674 2.07 -11.68 4.14
N THR A 675 2.95 -12.20 5.00
CA THR A 675 3.96 -13.18 4.60
C THR A 675 3.31 -14.55 4.35
N GLY A 676 3.65 -15.22 3.26
CA GLY A 676 3.28 -16.59 2.94
C GLY A 676 2.85 -16.75 1.49
N GLN A 677 3.56 -17.63 0.78
CA GLN A 677 3.44 -17.91 -0.66
C GLN A 677 2.00 -17.89 -1.22
N SER A 678 1.10 -18.66 -0.61
CA SER A 678 -0.30 -18.78 -1.04
C SER A 678 -1.15 -17.55 -0.75
N LEU A 679 -0.81 -16.76 0.29
CA LEU A 679 -1.46 -15.46 0.54
C LEU A 679 -0.99 -14.39 -0.43
N MET A 680 0.27 -14.47 -0.86
CA MET A 680 0.81 -13.56 -1.87
C MET A 680 0.17 -13.83 -3.24
N LYS A 681 0.08 -15.10 -3.68
CA LYS A 681 -0.66 -15.49 -4.90
C LYS A 681 -2.15 -15.10 -4.84
N ALA A 682 -2.82 -15.32 -3.71
CA ALA A 682 -4.20 -14.89 -3.55
C ALA A 682 -4.36 -13.36 -3.69
N LYS A 683 -3.41 -12.56 -3.18
CA LYS A 683 -3.44 -11.09 -3.30
C LYS A 683 -3.04 -10.58 -4.69
N MET A 684 -2.10 -11.27 -5.36
CA MET A 684 -1.78 -11.05 -6.78
C MET A 684 -3.04 -11.21 -7.63
N GLU A 685 -3.87 -12.22 -7.40
CA GLU A 685 -5.13 -12.41 -8.12
C GLU A 685 -6.20 -11.39 -7.70
N GLU A 686 -6.38 -11.12 -6.40
CA GLU A 686 -7.36 -10.16 -5.89
C GLU A 686 -7.18 -8.75 -6.48
N LEU A 687 -5.93 -8.29 -6.64
CA LEU A 687 -5.60 -6.96 -7.17
C LEU A 687 -5.24 -6.94 -8.66
N GLN A 688 -5.18 -8.10 -9.33
CA GLN A 688 -4.59 -8.26 -10.67
C GLN A 688 -3.18 -7.63 -10.80
N ALA A 689 -2.42 -7.62 -9.71
CA ALA A 689 -1.12 -6.94 -9.61
C ALA A 689 -0.10 -7.47 -10.64
N THR A 690 0.78 -6.59 -11.12
CA THR A 690 1.68 -6.92 -12.25
C THR A 690 2.97 -7.59 -11.79
N LEU A 691 3.40 -7.31 -10.56
CA LEU A 691 4.59 -7.87 -9.90
C LEU A 691 4.30 -8.08 -8.42
N GLY A 692 4.85 -9.15 -7.84
CA GLY A 692 4.84 -9.39 -6.40
C GLY A 692 6.16 -9.96 -5.90
N GLY A 693 6.44 -9.89 -4.60
CA GLY A 693 7.58 -10.61 -4.01
C GLY A 693 7.61 -10.65 -2.48
N GLU A 694 8.42 -11.55 -1.94
CA GLU A 694 8.59 -11.77 -0.50
C GLU A 694 10.08 -11.81 -0.13
N LEU A 695 10.42 -11.38 1.09
CA LEU A 695 11.82 -11.40 1.58
C LEU A 695 12.47 -12.80 1.54
N SER A 696 11.69 -13.88 1.51
CA SER A 696 12.19 -15.26 1.41
C SER A 696 12.67 -15.66 0.01
N GLY A 697 12.45 -14.84 -1.02
CA GLY A 697 12.91 -15.11 -2.39
C GLY A 697 11.83 -15.56 -3.38
N HIS A 698 10.57 -15.75 -2.95
CA HIS A 698 9.46 -15.92 -3.89
C HIS A 698 9.19 -14.58 -4.61
N ILE A 699 9.20 -14.58 -5.94
CA ILE A 699 8.91 -13.40 -6.78
C ILE A 699 7.92 -13.80 -7.87
N TYR A 700 6.86 -13.01 -8.03
CA TYR A 700 5.65 -13.33 -8.79
C TYR A 700 5.50 -12.37 -9.98
N PHE A 701 5.55 -12.89 -11.20
CA PHE A 701 5.38 -12.07 -12.41
C PHE A 701 4.01 -12.31 -13.04
N ARG A 702 3.24 -11.23 -13.26
CA ARG A 702 2.15 -11.20 -14.26
C ARG A 702 2.53 -10.37 -15.50
N ASP A 703 3.55 -9.50 -15.42
CA ASP A 703 4.22 -8.97 -16.63
C ASP A 703 4.88 -10.09 -17.44
N ARG A 704 4.35 -10.34 -18.65
CA ARG A 704 4.78 -11.39 -19.60
C ARG A 704 4.67 -12.84 -19.07
N TRP A 705 4.05 -13.05 -17.90
CA TRP A 705 3.97 -14.35 -17.23
C TRP A 705 2.64 -14.56 -16.49
N TYR A 706 2.51 -15.69 -15.80
CA TYR A 706 1.21 -16.27 -15.40
C TYR A 706 0.69 -15.88 -14.01
N GLY A 707 1.46 -15.11 -13.22
CA GLY A 707 1.09 -14.66 -11.87
C GLY A 707 1.60 -15.53 -10.70
N PHE A 708 2.19 -16.69 -10.99
CA PHE A 708 2.85 -17.54 -9.99
C PHE A 708 4.35 -17.20 -9.81
N ASP A 709 4.94 -17.74 -8.74
CA ASP A 709 6.37 -17.68 -8.44
C ASP A 709 7.14 -18.84 -9.07
N ASP A 710 8.30 -18.50 -9.63
CA ASP A 710 9.14 -19.38 -10.44
C ASP A 710 10.57 -18.82 -10.45
N SER A 711 11.50 -19.43 -9.72
CA SER A 711 12.84 -18.84 -9.56
C SER A 711 13.68 -18.90 -10.85
N LEU A 712 13.31 -19.74 -11.83
CA LEU A 712 14.00 -19.84 -13.12
C LEU A 712 13.54 -18.74 -14.08
N TYR A 713 12.24 -18.44 -14.13
CA TYR A 713 11.74 -17.29 -14.88
C TYR A 713 12.20 -15.97 -14.24
N VAL A 714 12.21 -15.87 -12.91
CA VAL A 714 12.77 -14.71 -12.19
C VAL A 714 14.26 -14.54 -12.53
N SER A 715 15.04 -15.63 -12.56
CA SER A 715 16.44 -15.60 -13.00
C SER A 715 16.57 -15.07 -14.43
N ALA A 716 15.77 -15.59 -15.36
CA ALA A 716 15.82 -15.20 -16.77
C ALA A 716 15.47 -13.71 -16.98
N ARG A 717 14.44 -13.21 -16.28
CA ARG A 717 14.04 -11.79 -16.30
C ARG A 717 15.03 -10.85 -15.64
N LEU A 718 15.72 -11.29 -14.59
CA LEU A 718 16.82 -10.54 -13.99
C LEU A 718 18.01 -10.46 -14.95
N LEU A 719 18.40 -11.58 -15.57
CA LEU A 719 19.51 -11.65 -16.51
C LEU A 719 19.27 -10.84 -17.79
N GLU A 720 18.03 -10.82 -18.29
CA GLU A 720 17.58 -9.90 -19.35
C GLU A 720 17.92 -8.44 -18.99
N LEU A 721 17.36 -7.97 -17.86
CA LEU A 721 17.47 -6.59 -17.40
C LEU A 721 18.91 -6.18 -17.06
N LEU A 722 19.72 -7.08 -16.51
CA LEU A 722 21.15 -6.85 -16.27
C LEU A 722 21.97 -6.84 -17.57
N SER A 723 21.60 -7.66 -18.57
CA SER A 723 22.31 -7.68 -19.86
C SER A 723 22.13 -6.40 -20.69
N HIS A 724 21.06 -5.64 -20.44
CA HIS A 724 20.84 -4.33 -21.06
C HIS A 724 21.72 -3.21 -20.45
N GLN A 725 22.41 -3.48 -19.34
CA GLN A 725 23.23 -2.51 -18.60
C GLN A 725 24.73 -2.88 -18.70
N LEU A 726 25.59 -1.87 -18.80
CA LEU A 726 27.04 -2.04 -18.96
C LEU A 726 27.79 -2.05 -17.63
N ASP A 727 27.20 -1.44 -16.62
CA ASP A 727 27.70 -1.32 -15.25
C ASP A 727 27.68 -2.68 -14.52
N THR A 728 28.46 -2.83 -13.45
CA THR A 728 28.50 -4.07 -12.67
C THR A 728 27.23 -4.27 -11.83
N VAL A 729 26.95 -5.50 -11.39
CA VAL A 729 25.71 -5.83 -10.68
C VAL A 729 25.62 -5.06 -9.36
N SER A 730 26.73 -4.92 -8.63
CA SER A 730 26.77 -4.09 -7.43
C SER A 730 26.59 -2.59 -7.70
N GLU A 731 27.07 -2.08 -8.84
CA GLU A 731 26.87 -0.68 -9.26
C GLU A 731 25.39 -0.41 -9.61
N ILE A 732 24.77 -1.29 -10.40
CA ILE A 732 23.33 -1.27 -10.72
C ILE A 732 22.51 -1.30 -9.44
N PHE A 733 22.84 -2.19 -8.49
CA PHE A 733 22.12 -2.23 -7.22
C PHE A 733 22.46 -1.05 -6.31
N SER A 734 23.59 -0.36 -6.45
CA SER A 734 23.95 0.79 -5.61
C SER A 734 23.06 2.03 -5.84
N GLU A 735 22.33 2.10 -6.96
CA GLU A 735 21.31 3.14 -7.17
C GLU A 735 20.17 3.08 -6.15
N PHE A 736 19.86 1.89 -5.62
CA PHE A 736 18.70 1.69 -4.75
C PHE A 736 19.02 1.99 -3.28
N PRO A 737 18.20 2.81 -2.60
CA PRO A 737 18.45 3.18 -1.21
C PRO A 737 18.35 1.97 -0.29
N ASP A 738 19.30 1.84 0.65
CA ASP A 738 19.28 0.82 1.70
C ASP A 738 18.91 1.40 3.08
N ASP A 739 18.69 0.51 4.03
CA ASP A 739 18.70 0.77 5.48
C ASP A 739 19.66 -0.24 6.14
N VAL A 740 20.40 0.18 7.18
CA VAL A 740 21.15 -0.76 8.00
C VAL A 740 20.14 -1.67 8.70
N SER A 741 20.12 -2.96 8.35
CA SER A 741 19.10 -3.91 8.81
C SER A 741 19.69 -5.15 9.48
N THR A 742 18.89 -5.81 10.30
CA THR A 742 19.22 -7.15 10.83
C THR A 742 18.84 -8.25 9.85
N ASP A 743 19.52 -9.38 9.98
CA ASP A 743 18.98 -10.69 9.57
C ASP A 743 17.61 -10.95 10.23
N GLU A 744 16.91 -12.01 9.79
CA GLU A 744 15.68 -12.45 10.45
C GLU A 744 15.99 -13.11 11.81
N ILE A 745 15.61 -12.41 12.88
CA ILE A 745 15.75 -12.87 14.25
C ILE A 745 14.57 -13.78 14.60
N THR A 746 14.85 -15.01 15.06
CA THR A 746 13.78 -15.92 15.53
C THR A 746 13.84 -16.15 17.04
N ILE A 747 12.74 -15.89 17.74
CA ILE A 747 12.55 -16.22 19.16
C ILE A 747 11.66 -17.48 19.25
N ASN A 748 12.12 -18.48 20.00
CA ASN A 748 11.31 -19.68 20.30
C ASN A 748 10.20 -19.35 21.31
N THR A 749 9.01 -19.88 21.10
CA THR A 749 7.81 -19.68 21.93
C THR A 749 6.96 -20.96 21.86
N ASP A 750 5.66 -20.92 22.16
CA ASP A 750 4.73 -22.02 21.94
C ASP A 750 3.61 -21.61 20.96
N ASN A 751 2.87 -22.60 20.45
CA ASN A 751 1.86 -22.36 19.40
C ASN A 751 0.59 -21.63 19.90
N LYS A 752 0.35 -21.55 21.21
CA LYS A 752 -0.77 -20.81 21.80
C LYS A 752 -0.35 -19.38 22.14
N SER A 753 0.68 -19.20 22.98
CA SER A 753 1.07 -17.87 23.48
C SER A 753 1.57 -16.92 22.40
N LYS A 754 2.13 -17.42 21.28
CA LYS A 754 2.65 -16.58 20.19
C LYS A 754 1.63 -15.57 19.64
N PHE A 755 0.35 -15.91 19.60
CA PHE A 755 -0.69 -15.00 19.12
C PHE A 755 -1.10 -13.98 20.20
N ASP A 756 -1.24 -14.41 21.46
CA ASP A 756 -1.52 -13.53 22.59
C ASP A 756 -0.43 -12.47 22.78
N ILE A 757 0.85 -12.86 22.58
CA ILE A 757 2.01 -11.97 22.66
C ILE A 757 1.93 -10.91 21.56
N ILE A 758 1.62 -11.30 20.32
CA ILE A 758 1.41 -10.35 19.22
C ILE A 758 0.23 -9.42 19.50
N GLN A 759 -0.89 -9.91 20.05
CA GLN A 759 -2.04 -9.07 20.38
C GLN A 759 -1.72 -8.03 21.46
N LYS A 760 -0.96 -8.41 22.50
CA LYS A 760 -0.47 -7.48 23.53
C LYS A 760 0.46 -6.42 22.94
N LEU A 761 1.45 -6.83 22.15
CA LEU A 761 2.39 -5.92 21.50
C LEU A 761 1.70 -4.99 20.49
N ALA A 762 0.65 -5.45 19.79
CA ALA A 762 -0.17 -4.60 18.93
C ALA A 762 -0.88 -3.47 19.70
N SER A 763 -1.17 -3.66 20.99
CA SER A 763 -1.77 -2.65 21.88
C SER A 763 -0.76 -1.77 22.63
N GLU A 764 0.55 -2.01 22.48
CA GLU A 764 1.60 -1.35 23.27
C GLU A 764 1.86 0.10 22.81
N PRO A 765 1.59 1.14 23.64
CA PRO A 765 1.77 2.53 23.23
C PRO A 765 3.20 2.88 22.80
N SER A 766 4.24 2.28 23.41
CA SER A 766 5.63 2.56 23.04
C SER A 766 6.03 2.05 21.65
N LEU A 767 5.23 1.18 21.03
CA LEU A 767 5.41 0.74 19.63
C LEU A 767 4.55 1.54 18.64
N GLN A 768 3.58 2.30 19.12
CA GLN A 768 2.70 3.15 18.30
C GLN A 768 3.15 4.62 18.26
N GLN A 769 3.77 5.12 19.33
CA GLN A 769 4.13 6.53 19.46
C GLN A 769 5.20 6.95 18.43
N GLY A 770 4.80 7.80 17.47
CA GLY A 770 5.71 8.33 16.45
C GLY A 770 5.97 7.39 15.27
N ALA A 771 5.23 6.28 15.15
CA ALA A 771 5.32 5.35 14.02
C ALA A 771 4.01 5.28 13.22
N ARG A 772 4.13 4.99 11.92
CA ARG A 772 3.02 4.45 11.13
C ARG A 772 2.97 2.95 11.38
N VAL A 773 1.95 2.49 12.09
CA VAL A 773 1.79 1.09 12.50
C VAL A 773 0.98 0.30 11.48
N SER A 774 1.40 -0.93 11.19
CA SER A 774 0.67 -1.92 10.41
C SER A 774 0.52 -3.21 11.23
N THR A 775 -0.73 -3.67 11.38
CA THR A 775 -1.10 -4.91 12.08
C THR A 775 -1.58 -6.02 11.13
N ILE A 776 -1.20 -5.92 9.84
CA ILE A 776 -1.63 -6.82 8.76
C ILE A 776 -1.19 -8.28 9.00
N ASP A 777 0.03 -8.46 9.53
CA ASP A 777 0.65 -9.75 9.88
C ASP A 777 1.71 -9.53 10.97
N GLY A 778 1.30 -9.51 12.25
CA GLY A 778 2.12 -9.11 13.40
C GLY A 778 1.88 -7.66 13.82
N ILE A 779 2.91 -7.00 14.37
CA ILE A 779 3.01 -5.53 14.45
C ILE A 779 4.32 -5.06 13.80
N ARG A 780 4.16 -4.26 12.74
CA ARG A 780 5.21 -3.46 12.11
C ARG A 780 5.02 -1.99 12.48
N SER A 781 6.11 -1.32 12.85
CA SER A 781 6.13 0.12 13.14
C SER A 781 7.17 0.80 12.27
N ASP A 782 6.72 1.54 11.24
CA ASP A 782 7.58 2.38 10.40
C ASP A 782 7.76 3.75 11.07
N PHE A 783 8.98 4.08 11.49
CA PHE A 783 9.37 5.41 11.97
C PHE A 783 9.94 6.25 10.80
N GLN A 784 10.23 7.53 11.05
CA GLN A 784 10.85 8.41 10.05
C GLN A 784 12.26 7.93 9.65
N ASP A 785 13.00 7.36 10.59
CA ASP A 785 14.43 7.03 10.50
C ASP A 785 14.73 5.51 10.53
N GLY A 786 13.69 4.67 10.52
CA GLY A 786 13.82 3.21 10.51
C GLY A 786 12.48 2.50 10.64
N TRP A 787 12.51 1.18 10.81
CA TRP A 787 11.31 0.38 11.06
C TRP A 787 11.63 -0.89 11.86
N GLY A 788 10.62 -1.40 12.55
CA GLY A 788 10.68 -2.69 13.24
C GLY A 788 9.47 -3.57 12.93
N LEU A 789 9.63 -4.88 13.08
CA LEU A 789 8.58 -5.89 12.92
C LEU A 789 8.74 -7.00 13.96
N ILE A 790 7.62 -7.43 14.53
CA ILE A 790 7.47 -8.76 15.15
C ILE A 790 6.18 -9.40 14.67
N ARG A 791 6.25 -10.67 14.28
CA ARG A 791 5.10 -11.47 13.81
C ARG A 791 5.21 -12.92 14.27
N ALA A 792 4.07 -13.61 14.36
CA ALA A 792 4.04 -15.03 14.65
C ALA A 792 4.33 -15.86 13.39
N SER A 793 5.11 -16.92 13.52
CA SER A 793 5.29 -17.89 12.44
C SER A 793 4.04 -18.75 12.27
N ASN A 794 3.59 -18.89 11.02
CA ASN A 794 2.43 -19.73 10.65
C ASN A 794 2.81 -21.22 10.53
N THR A 795 4.10 -21.54 10.42
CA THR A 795 4.63 -22.91 10.22
C THR A 795 5.39 -23.46 11.43
N SER A 796 5.70 -22.63 12.44
CA SER A 796 6.51 -23.04 13.60
C SER A 796 6.11 -22.29 14.89
N PRO A 797 6.43 -22.82 16.09
CA PRO A 797 6.24 -22.15 17.37
C PRO A 797 7.34 -21.09 17.61
N LYS A 798 7.41 -20.10 16.72
CA LYS A 798 8.41 -19.03 16.74
C LYS A 798 7.77 -17.67 16.50
N LEU A 799 8.36 -16.63 17.09
CA LEU A 799 8.20 -15.24 16.67
C LEU A 799 9.36 -14.90 15.73
N THR A 800 9.08 -14.20 14.63
CA THR A 800 10.09 -13.73 13.65
C THR A 800 10.13 -12.21 13.65
N LEU A 801 11.32 -11.63 13.73
CA LEU A 801 11.56 -10.21 13.82
C LEU A 801 12.56 -9.75 12.76
N ARG A 802 12.41 -8.51 12.29
CA ARG A 802 13.41 -7.78 11.50
C ARG A 802 13.36 -6.31 11.90
N PHE A 803 14.54 -5.67 11.92
CA PHE A 803 14.69 -4.25 12.23
C PHE A 803 15.57 -3.59 11.17
N ALA A 804 15.33 -2.31 10.87
CA ALA A 804 16.23 -1.51 10.05
C ALA A 804 16.22 -0.03 10.46
N GLY A 805 17.27 0.71 10.11
CA GLY A 805 17.35 2.16 10.30
C GLY A 805 18.28 2.85 9.30
N ASP A 806 18.19 4.18 9.19
CA ASP A 806 19.12 5.00 8.40
C ASP A 806 20.59 4.83 8.88
N ASN A 807 20.80 4.37 10.11
CA ASN A 807 22.09 4.14 10.75
C ASN A 807 21.96 3.19 11.97
N ASN A 808 23.10 2.81 12.56
CA ASN A 808 23.16 1.93 13.74
C ASN A 808 22.43 2.49 14.97
N ASP A 809 22.43 3.80 15.21
CA ASP A 809 21.79 4.39 16.40
C ASP A 809 20.26 4.30 16.31
N ALA A 810 19.70 4.55 15.11
CA ALA A 810 18.28 4.34 14.83
C ALA A 810 17.90 2.86 14.96
N LEU A 811 18.72 1.95 14.43
CA LEU A 811 18.54 0.51 14.52
C LEU A 811 18.50 0.02 15.99
N LEU A 812 19.52 0.38 16.77
CA LEU A 812 19.63 0.03 18.19
C LEU A 812 18.47 0.60 19.02
N ARG A 813 18.07 1.84 18.75
CA ARG A 813 16.90 2.47 19.40
C ARG A 813 15.61 1.69 19.13
N ILE A 814 15.39 1.24 17.90
CA ILE A 814 14.19 0.48 17.53
C ILE A 814 14.24 -0.93 18.14
N GLN A 815 15.41 -1.60 18.14
CA GLN A 815 15.60 -2.87 18.84
C GLN A 815 15.28 -2.75 20.33
N LEU A 816 15.76 -1.71 21.02
CA LEU A 816 15.48 -1.47 22.44
C LEU A 816 13.97 -1.25 22.71
N LEU A 817 13.27 -0.49 21.86
CA LEU A 817 11.82 -0.29 22.00
C LEU A 817 11.04 -1.62 21.94
N TYR A 818 11.40 -2.51 21.01
CA TYR A 818 10.79 -3.84 20.89
C TYR A 818 11.21 -4.79 22.02
N LYS A 819 12.46 -4.71 22.48
CA LYS A 819 12.98 -5.48 23.62
C LYS A 819 12.26 -5.13 24.92
N ASP A 820 12.09 -3.84 25.21
CA ASP A 820 11.36 -3.38 26.39
C ASP A 820 9.88 -3.77 26.34
N ALA A 821 9.26 -3.73 25.15
CA ALA A 821 7.88 -4.19 24.96
C ALA A 821 7.74 -5.70 25.18
N LEU A 822 8.68 -6.51 24.66
CA LEU A 822 8.73 -7.95 24.89
C LEU A 822 8.96 -8.30 26.37
N LEU A 823 9.89 -7.64 27.05
CA LEU A 823 10.13 -7.85 28.48
C LEU A 823 8.90 -7.52 29.34
N ARG A 824 8.07 -6.54 28.93
CA ARG A 824 6.83 -6.18 29.63
C ARG A 824 5.69 -7.18 29.41
N HIS A 825 5.50 -7.67 28.18
CA HIS A 825 4.36 -8.53 27.82
C HIS A 825 4.65 -10.04 27.83
N ALA A 826 5.93 -10.42 27.78
CA ALA A 826 6.40 -11.80 27.70
C ALA A 826 7.79 -12.00 28.39
N PRO A 827 7.95 -11.67 29.69
CA PRO A 827 9.24 -11.67 30.39
C PRO A 827 9.97 -13.03 30.47
N GLY A 828 9.30 -14.14 30.14
CA GLY A 828 9.91 -15.47 30.08
C GLY A 828 10.59 -15.83 28.76
N LEU A 829 10.56 -14.95 27.75
CA LEU A 829 11.23 -15.19 26.47
C LEU A 829 12.72 -14.88 26.55
N ASN A 830 13.54 -15.74 25.94
CA ASN A 830 14.93 -15.42 25.66
C ASN A 830 15.02 -14.49 24.44
N ILE A 831 15.44 -13.24 24.63
CA ILE A 831 15.52 -12.22 23.57
C ILE A 831 16.99 -12.11 23.11
N PRO A 832 17.34 -12.50 21.87
CA PRO A 832 18.72 -12.64 21.41
C PRO A 832 19.33 -11.34 20.82
N PHE A 833 18.76 -10.19 21.17
CA PHE A 833 19.19 -8.83 20.81
C PHE A 833 18.94 -7.92 22.01
#